data_AF-S9VAR7-F1
#
_entry.id   AF-S9VAR7-F1
#
_cell.length_a   1.000
_cell.length_b   1.000
_cell.length_c   1.000
_cell.angle_alpha   90.00
_cell.angle_beta   90.00
_cell.angle_gamma   90.00
#
_symmetry.space_group_name_H-M   'P 1'
#
loop_
_entity.id
_entity.type
_entity.pdbx_description
1 polymer ?
#
loop_
_entity_poly.entity_id
_entity_poly.type
_entity_poly.pdbx_seq_one_letter_code
_entity_poly.pdbx_strand_id
1 'polypeptide(L)'
;MMLHFFFIISSPFFQANLYILFYSFVCLFFSLHPFSSFISFCLYTMSQNDEDVDFDSASDISEMDPESDILAPVQRRIEDQLRRHLQEITQQLHETNNEFTAVQKEREDCGVQLYNAQQQLAKLQETLEKEHEKHNDIQQDHEDKLKLRDDLSGVNEVNTKRIQEMQAQLKKHQDELTKLTETYQKVENFNEELKNQVALEKNAAHKTESDITQLERDKMRQDALVVSLQTQIHNLENQSASIQEQIQTQKTETKLARDTLAEAVSEMEAINMEKKQLVQQWRSSLIGMQRRLDALKKTEEALQQQKEDLQVLENEIGGYRRDIRAMQVENSKLTEFLGRVDNDVLVLEKQLDVLLDRRDKNAQVFTALKNSADKTDEENKVVEGDIKIKTLEVGEVEKDIAKHAKVITDMEAKVLDYLSTQTTLKQESQGALHDIEKIKAGIRAKELQVTQMENELARIRVDTLQARAYNETLETTLADLEKELQARGTMVDKMQQDIRRRNDDIDRKQKQLDQLNHQYEDIISQHSGEQGEHVGPLEATINGLSRAIAAKSAENEALQQEWIKLQTELVDCKNAMNDINEVILDSQSKGTILEQKKDRLLATISQEKQEIAGLQKQAEAMHLEMKRVNTLLNQNANHTESAANDAFLLENDLVRRLEERKREAIQLERKVDEVRSAKRDLIEDMMGCERDIMFWERKLQIARETEMALDPTIGRAEIEKMKKEITYMEQRMAQLQREQKFLIEEMQKLIDHRDIIRTKGQAVQQSSHNNKSGATRLHVEKENARLFKELSNKRQEAQAKERSVKEVLADVEKTASEVDKVQHEIEGLDETIENLQQQLEAARRARDHTEDEKQLRQASLQRLREAEKGTYKLTCYPEEAETEQARLEEGRRTVVNVMEELAQQFPELDSELQELMTMV
;
A
#
# COMPACT_ATOMS: atom_id res chain seq x y z
N MET A 1 -12.58 67.38 -71.49
CA MET A 1 -13.72 67.65 -72.39
C MET A 1 -14.27 69.03 -72.04
N MET A 2 -14.50 69.89 -73.04
CA MET A 2 -15.24 71.18 -73.00
C MET A 2 -14.96 72.18 -71.84
N LEU A 3 -14.33 73.32 -72.08
CA LEU A 3 -14.91 74.51 -72.74
C LEU A 3 -15.99 75.24 -71.88
N HIS A 4 -15.57 76.40 -71.33
CA HIS A 4 -16.07 77.74 -71.70
C HIS A 4 -17.18 78.52 -70.93
N PHE A 5 -17.05 79.85 -71.13
CA PHE A 5 -18.04 80.94 -71.19
C PHE A 5 -18.65 81.56 -69.87
N PHE A 6 -17.99 82.64 -69.40
CA PHE A 6 -18.41 84.07 -69.52
C PHE A 6 -19.61 84.68 -68.73
N PHE A 7 -19.34 85.80 -68.02
CA PHE A 7 -19.91 87.19 -68.09
C PHE A 7 -19.67 87.88 -66.71
N ILE A 8 -18.87 88.96 -66.53
CA ILE A 8 -19.07 90.39 -66.91
C ILE A 8 -20.20 91.02 -66.04
N ILE A 9 -20.04 92.13 -65.28
CA ILE A 9 -19.70 93.54 -65.64
C ILE A 9 -19.02 94.29 -64.46
N SER A 10 -17.87 94.97 -64.63
CA SER A 10 -17.79 96.46 -64.75
C SER A 10 -16.38 97.09 -64.69
N SER A 11 -16.05 97.89 -65.73
CA SER A 11 -15.14 99.06 -65.79
C SER A 11 -13.59 98.96 -65.59
N PRO A 12 -12.78 99.31 -66.61
CA PRO A 12 -11.30 99.45 -66.55
C PRO A 12 -10.72 100.85 -66.97
N PHE A 13 -9.38 101.00 -66.92
CA PHE A 13 -8.51 102.15 -67.33
C PHE A 13 -8.55 103.42 -66.43
N PHE A 14 -7.48 104.22 -66.24
CA PHE A 14 -6.27 104.51 -67.05
C PHE A 14 -4.98 104.75 -66.20
N GLN A 15 -3.81 104.93 -66.83
CA GLN A 15 -2.44 104.93 -66.24
C GLN A 15 -1.88 106.27 -65.68
N ALA A 16 -0.71 106.15 -65.01
CA ALA A 16 0.37 107.11 -64.66
C ALA A 16 0.69 108.23 -65.69
N ASN A 17 1.49 109.28 -65.45
CA ASN A 17 2.77 109.53 -64.72
C ASN A 17 2.86 111.05 -64.34
N LEU A 18 3.86 111.63 -63.63
CA LEU A 18 5.29 111.78 -63.97
C LEU A 18 6.09 112.61 -62.91
N TYR A 19 7.44 112.55 -62.94
CA TYR A 19 8.49 113.34 -62.22
C TYR A 19 8.88 112.92 -60.78
N ILE A 20 9.88 112.06 -60.54
CA ILE A 20 11.36 112.14 -60.79
C ILE A 20 12.11 113.16 -59.89
N LEU A 21 12.50 112.72 -58.69
CA LEU A 21 13.87 112.39 -58.20
C LEU A 21 15.17 113.13 -58.67
N PHE A 22 16.18 113.12 -57.78
CA PHE A 22 17.64 113.46 -57.89
C PHE A 22 18.03 114.96 -58.08
N TYR A 23 19.20 115.49 -57.65
CA TYR A 23 20.17 115.25 -56.53
C TYR A 23 21.33 116.28 -56.64
N SER A 24 22.24 116.30 -55.65
CA SER A 24 23.65 116.77 -55.74
C SER A 24 24.04 118.27 -55.89
N PHE A 25 24.56 118.82 -54.77
CA PHE A 25 25.98 119.11 -54.49
C PHE A 25 26.82 120.19 -55.28
N VAL A 26 27.64 120.91 -54.48
CA VAL A 26 28.88 121.69 -54.79
C VAL A 26 28.79 123.19 -55.16
N CYS A 27 29.07 124.04 -54.15
CA CYS A 27 29.88 125.30 -54.12
C CYS A 27 29.57 126.45 -55.13
N LEU A 28 30.02 127.72 -54.96
CA LEU A 28 31.15 128.32 -54.23
C LEU A 28 30.87 129.83 -53.94
N PHE A 29 31.28 130.33 -52.77
CA PHE A 29 31.84 131.69 -52.50
C PHE A 29 31.01 133.00 -52.45
N PHE A 30 31.39 133.84 -51.45
CA PHE A 30 31.08 135.27 -51.16
C PHE A 30 29.59 135.65 -50.95
N SER A 31 29.22 136.54 -50.00
CA SER A 31 29.99 137.55 -49.23
C SER A 31 29.47 137.79 -47.78
N LEU A 32 30.17 138.69 -47.09
CA LEU A 32 30.10 139.18 -45.69
C LEU A 32 28.71 139.51 -45.09
N HIS A 33 28.55 139.81 -43.78
CA HIS A 33 29.15 139.29 -42.52
C HIS A 33 28.46 139.97 -41.30
N PRO A 34 28.05 139.23 -40.23
CA PRO A 34 27.69 139.75 -38.88
C PRO A 34 26.58 140.83 -38.73
N PHE A 35 26.14 141.28 -37.55
CA PHE A 35 26.20 140.88 -36.12
C PHE A 35 24.89 141.49 -35.51
N SER A 36 24.08 140.84 -34.65
CA SER A 36 24.28 140.61 -33.21
C SER A 36 24.74 141.88 -32.46
N SER A 37 24.24 142.29 -31.28
CA SER A 37 23.22 141.77 -30.35
C SER A 37 22.90 142.88 -29.32
N PHE A 38 21.93 142.63 -28.44
CA PHE A 38 21.94 143.09 -27.03
C PHE A 38 21.78 144.61 -26.68
N ILE A 39 20.61 144.91 -26.11
CA ILE A 39 20.46 145.33 -24.69
C ILE A 39 20.74 146.79 -24.24
N SER A 40 20.24 147.12 -23.04
CA SER A 40 19.85 148.46 -22.58
C SER A 40 20.83 149.17 -21.60
N PHE A 41 20.85 150.50 -21.72
CA PHE A 41 21.03 151.56 -20.69
C PHE A 41 22.43 152.14 -20.29
N CYS A 42 22.49 153.48 -20.43
CA CYS A 42 23.28 154.55 -19.78
C CYS A 42 24.76 154.42 -19.34
N LEU A 43 25.59 155.33 -19.90
CA LEU A 43 26.48 156.33 -19.24
C LEU A 43 27.23 155.89 -17.95
N TYR A 44 28.57 155.92 -17.86
CA TYR A 44 29.48 157.06 -18.06
C TYR A 44 30.94 156.66 -17.69
N THR A 45 32.00 157.24 -18.30
CA THR A 45 33.21 157.76 -17.60
C THR A 45 34.29 158.38 -18.53
N MET A 46 34.61 159.65 -18.26
CA MET A 46 35.90 160.38 -18.31
C MET A 46 36.76 160.56 -19.59
N SER A 47 37.16 161.84 -19.80
CA SER A 47 38.32 162.38 -20.54
C SER A 47 38.38 162.14 -22.06
N GLN A 48 38.85 163.06 -22.92
CA GLN A 48 39.55 164.35 -22.78
C GLN A 48 39.27 165.13 -24.11
N ASN A 49 38.90 166.41 -24.15
CA ASN A 49 39.76 167.60 -24.17
C ASN A 49 38.89 168.89 -24.33
N ASP A 50 39.38 170.03 -23.82
CA ASP A 50 39.23 171.46 -24.25
C ASP A 50 37.81 172.00 -24.62
N GLU A 51 37.35 173.19 -24.19
CA GLU A 51 38.01 174.51 -24.03
C GLU A 51 37.58 175.30 -22.76
N ASP A 52 38.24 176.44 -22.53
CA ASP A 52 38.18 177.45 -21.44
C ASP A 52 36.76 177.99 -21.07
N VAL A 53 36.47 178.75 -19.99
CA VAL A 53 37.16 179.90 -19.33
C VAL A 53 36.72 180.08 -17.85
N ASP A 54 37.62 180.64 -17.02
CA ASP A 54 37.47 181.17 -15.65
C ASP A 54 36.31 182.18 -15.39
N PHE A 55 35.85 182.31 -14.12
CA PHE A 55 36.20 183.51 -13.31
C PHE A 55 35.88 183.43 -11.80
N ASP A 56 36.84 183.93 -11.02
CA ASP A 56 36.81 184.22 -9.58
C ASP A 56 35.81 185.32 -9.16
N SER A 57 35.44 185.34 -7.86
CA SER A 57 35.84 186.45 -6.95
C SER A 57 35.05 186.44 -5.63
N ALA A 58 35.76 186.62 -4.52
CA ALA A 58 35.20 186.73 -3.18
C ALA A 58 34.61 188.11 -2.85
N SER A 59 33.82 188.16 -1.77
CA SER A 59 33.66 189.33 -0.91
C SER A 59 33.57 188.85 0.54
N ASP A 60 34.37 189.44 1.41
CA ASP A 60 34.53 189.12 2.83
C ASP A 60 34.19 190.36 3.69
N ILE A 61 34.17 190.24 5.03
CA ILE A 61 33.84 191.26 6.06
C ILE A 61 32.31 191.48 6.19
N SER A 62 31.60 191.22 7.30
CA SER A 62 31.93 190.77 8.68
C SER A 62 30.65 190.19 9.35
N GLU A 63 30.53 189.66 10.58
CA GLU A 63 31.46 189.64 11.75
C GLU A 63 31.29 188.41 12.69
N MET A 64 30.57 187.34 12.30
CA MET A 64 30.51 186.08 13.10
C MET A 64 30.62 184.83 12.22
N ASP A 65 31.50 183.91 12.61
CA ASP A 65 32.04 182.83 11.78
C ASP A 65 31.21 181.51 11.85
N PRO A 66 30.76 180.93 10.72
CA PRO A 66 30.01 179.68 10.67
C PRO A 66 30.72 178.40 11.12
N GLU A 67 32.05 178.32 11.24
CA GLU A 67 32.75 177.06 11.60
C GLU A 67 32.94 176.82 13.12
N SER A 68 32.21 177.58 13.96
CA SER A 68 32.23 177.42 15.43
C SER A 68 31.47 176.17 15.93
N ASP A 69 32.19 175.27 16.62
CA ASP A 69 31.71 173.97 17.13
C ASP A 69 30.51 174.07 18.12
N ILE A 70 30.18 175.28 18.60
CA ILE A 70 29.04 175.56 19.49
C ILE A 70 27.72 175.67 18.70
N LEU A 71 27.77 176.08 17.42
CA LEU A 71 26.63 176.11 16.49
C LEU A 71 26.46 174.78 15.74
N ALA A 72 27.48 173.91 15.79
CA ALA A 72 27.49 172.61 15.15
C ALA A 72 26.27 171.70 15.42
N PRO A 73 25.57 171.66 16.56
CA PRO A 73 24.37 170.80 16.74
C PRO A 73 23.08 171.39 16.18
N VAL A 74 23.08 172.66 15.79
CA VAL A 74 21.97 173.33 15.09
C VAL A 74 22.19 173.18 13.60
N GLN A 75 23.42 173.44 13.16
CA GLN A 75 23.91 173.10 11.83
C GLN A 75 23.75 171.60 11.56
N ARG A 76 24.23 170.69 12.42
CA ARG A 76 24.00 169.23 12.34
C ARG A 76 22.53 168.84 12.41
N ARG A 77 21.61 169.64 12.98
CA ARG A 77 20.17 169.29 12.94
C ARG A 77 19.55 169.62 11.57
N ILE A 78 20.06 170.65 10.88
CA ILE A 78 19.76 170.95 9.47
C ILE A 78 20.53 170.01 8.52
N GLU A 79 21.78 169.69 8.86
CA GLU A 79 22.66 168.81 8.10
C GLU A 79 22.23 167.36 8.24
N ASP A 80 21.77 166.89 9.40
CA ASP A 80 21.12 165.59 9.58
C ASP A 80 19.80 165.52 8.82
N GLN A 81 19.02 166.61 8.79
CA GLN A 81 17.80 166.66 8.00
C GLN A 81 18.15 166.48 6.52
N LEU A 82 19.11 167.26 6.00
CA LEU A 82 19.58 167.14 4.61
C LEU A 82 20.30 165.82 4.33
N ARG A 83 21.13 165.30 5.25
CA ARG A 83 21.84 164.01 5.14
C ARG A 83 20.88 162.85 5.23
N ARG A 84 19.84 162.87 6.06
CA ARG A 84 18.78 161.84 6.03
C ARG A 84 18.09 161.85 4.68
N HIS A 85 17.78 163.01 4.10
CA HIS A 85 17.21 163.06 2.74
C HIS A 85 18.18 162.61 1.65
N LEU A 86 19.47 162.95 1.77
CA LEU A 86 20.52 162.51 0.84
C LEU A 86 20.75 160.99 0.99
N GLN A 87 20.66 160.45 2.20
CA GLN A 87 20.80 159.04 2.53
C GLN A 87 19.56 158.22 2.13
N GLU A 88 18.35 158.75 2.30
CA GLU A 88 17.09 158.20 1.74
C GLU A 88 17.17 158.12 0.20
N ILE A 89 17.61 159.19 -0.46
CA ILE A 89 17.75 159.23 -1.93
C ILE A 89 18.92 158.34 -2.41
N THR A 90 20.04 158.32 -1.70
CA THR A 90 21.20 157.46 -2.05
C THR A 90 20.89 155.99 -1.80
N GLN A 91 20.13 155.66 -0.75
CA GLN A 91 19.66 154.31 -0.49
C GLN A 91 18.67 153.87 -1.57
N GLN A 92 17.69 154.71 -1.95
CA GLN A 92 16.81 154.43 -3.09
C GLN A 92 17.59 154.27 -4.40
N LEU A 93 18.66 155.06 -4.62
CA LEU A 93 19.52 154.96 -5.80
C LEU A 93 20.39 153.69 -5.78
N HIS A 94 20.88 153.26 -4.61
CA HIS A 94 21.58 151.98 -4.46
C HIS A 94 20.64 150.78 -4.58
N GLU A 95 19.45 150.83 -4.00
CA GLU A 95 18.42 149.79 -4.12
C GLU A 95 18.00 149.64 -5.59
N THR A 96 17.64 150.73 -6.26
CA THR A 96 17.29 150.70 -7.70
C THR A 96 18.47 150.33 -8.62
N ASN A 97 19.71 150.68 -8.29
CA ASN A 97 20.88 150.25 -9.06
C ASN A 97 21.26 148.78 -8.81
N ASN A 98 21.04 148.27 -7.59
CA ASN A 98 21.20 146.85 -7.27
C ASN A 98 20.09 146.01 -7.93
N GLU A 99 18.85 146.50 -7.93
CA GLU A 99 17.75 145.91 -8.70
C GLU A 99 18.03 145.94 -10.21
N PHE A 100 18.53 147.06 -10.75
CA PHE A 100 18.89 147.17 -12.16
C PHE A 100 20.01 146.20 -12.54
N THR A 101 21.08 146.09 -11.73
CA THR A 101 22.18 145.15 -11.99
C THR A 101 21.79 143.69 -11.74
N ALA A 102 20.89 143.40 -10.80
CA ALA A 102 20.28 142.09 -10.61
C ALA A 102 19.43 141.70 -11.82
N VAL A 103 18.50 142.54 -12.26
CA VAL A 103 17.66 142.32 -13.46
C VAL A 103 18.50 142.23 -14.74
N GLN A 104 19.60 142.99 -14.83
CA GLN A 104 20.56 142.88 -15.93
C GLN A 104 21.24 141.50 -15.95
N LYS A 105 21.71 141.00 -14.80
CA LYS A 105 22.26 139.64 -14.67
C LYS A 105 21.21 138.58 -14.92
N GLU A 106 20.03 138.67 -14.31
CA GLU A 106 18.92 137.73 -14.55
C GLU A 106 18.54 137.67 -16.03
N ARG A 107 18.58 138.79 -16.75
CA ARG A 107 18.32 138.85 -18.20
C ARG A 107 19.48 138.26 -19.03
N GLU A 108 20.73 138.42 -18.59
CA GLU A 108 21.90 137.79 -19.20
C GLU A 108 21.92 136.27 -18.96
N ASP A 109 21.64 135.85 -17.72
CA ASP A 109 21.46 134.45 -17.31
C ASP A 109 20.25 133.83 -18.00
N CYS A 110 19.12 134.52 -18.13
CA CYS A 110 17.98 134.08 -18.94
C CYS A 110 18.37 134.01 -20.42
N GLY A 111 19.23 134.89 -20.93
CA GLY A 111 19.75 134.82 -22.30
C GLY A 111 20.62 133.58 -22.52
N VAL A 112 21.51 133.26 -21.59
CA VAL A 112 22.35 132.05 -21.60
C VAL A 112 21.50 130.80 -21.39
N GLN A 113 20.52 130.82 -20.48
CA GLN A 113 19.56 129.73 -20.28
C GLN A 113 18.67 129.53 -21.52
N LEU A 114 18.24 130.59 -22.20
CA LEU A 114 17.46 130.49 -23.43
C LEU A 114 18.31 129.95 -24.58
N TYR A 115 19.58 130.35 -24.69
CA TYR A 115 20.51 129.77 -25.67
C TYR A 115 20.81 128.29 -25.38
N ASN A 116 21.06 127.94 -24.12
CA ASN A 116 21.24 126.56 -23.69
C ASN A 116 19.97 125.74 -23.87
N ALA A 117 18.79 126.29 -23.59
CA ALA A 117 17.49 125.65 -23.84
C ALA A 117 17.22 125.49 -25.33
N GLN A 118 17.62 126.45 -26.18
CA GLN A 118 17.56 126.32 -27.65
C GLN A 118 18.51 125.23 -28.14
N GLN A 119 19.73 125.13 -27.60
CA GLN A 119 20.68 124.08 -27.97
C GLN A 119 20.27 122.70 -27.42
N GLN A 120 19.67 122.63 -26.23
CA GLN A 120 19.04 121.43 -25.69
C GLN A 120 17.81 121.04 -26.51
N LEU A 121 16.98 121.99 -26.92
CA LEU A 121 15.79 121.75 -27.75
C LEU A 121 16.17 121.29 -29.16
N ALA A 122 17.22 121.84 -29.77
CA ALA A 122 17.76 121.37 -31.04
C ALA A 122 18.33 119.94 -30.92
N LYS A 123 19.08 119.64 -29.84
CA LYS A 123 19.53 118.27 -29.55
C LYS A 123 18.37 117.32 -29.26
N LEU A 124 17.34 117.79 -28.57
CA LEU A 124 16.14 117.01 -28.27
C LEU A 124 15.32 116.75 -29.53
N GLN A 125 15.23 117.71 -30.46
CA GLN A 125 14.65 117.53 -31.78
C GLN A 125 15.46 116.51 -32.60
N GLU A 126 16.79 116.62 -32.65
CA GLU A 126 17.65 115.64 -33.33
C GLU A 126 17.51 114.24 -32.71
N THR A 127 17.42 114.11 -31.38
CA THR A 127 17.15 112.81 -30.75
C THR A 127 15.72 112.33 -30.98
N LEU A 128 14.73 113.22 -31.03
CA LEU A 128 13.33 112.87 -31.25
C LEU A 128 13.08 112.45 -32.70
N GLU A 129 13.76 113.06 -33.67
CA GLU A 129 13.80 112.61 -35.06
C GLU A 129 14.47 111.23 -35.16
N LYS A 130 15.62 111.02 -34.50
CA LYS A 130 16.30 109.70 -34.45
C LYS A 130 15.47 108.62 -33.74
N GLU A 131 14.77 108.95 -32.66
CA GLU A 131 13.85 108.01 -31.99
C GLU A 131 12.55 107.82 -32.81
N HIS A 132 12.11 108.79 -33.61
CA HIS A 132 11.01 108.60 -34.57
C HIS A 132 11.42 107.71 -35.76
N GLU A 133 12.63 107.86 -36.31
CA GLU A 133 13.18 106.94 -37.31
C GLU A 133 13.26 105.53 -36.73
N LYS A 134 13.88 105.36 -35.55
CA LYS A 134 13.88 104.06 -34.85
C LYS A 134 12.49 103.54 -34.53
N HIS A 135 11.54 104.39 -34.16
CA HIS A 135 10.18 103.95 -33.86
C HIS A 135 9.44 103.50 -35.12
N ASN A 136 9.63 104.19 -36.25
CA ASN A 136 9.11 103.74 -37.54
C ASN A 136 9.78 102.44 -37.98
N ASP A 137 11.10 102.31 -37.85
CA ASP A 137 11.83 101.07 -38.12
C ASP A 137 11.30 99.94 -37.25
N ILE A 138 11.21 100.13 -35.92
CA ILE A 138 10.66 99.15 -34.97
C ILE A 138 9.19 98.83 -35.26
N GLN A 139 8.38 99.81 -35.68
CA GLN A 139 6.98 99.59 -36.02
C GLN A 139 6.86 98.78 -37.31
N GLN A 140 7.69 99.05 -38.32
CA GLN A 140 7.75 98.27 -39.55
C GLN A 140 8.25 96.84 -39.28
N ASP A 141 9.31 96.70 -38.47
CA ASP A 141 9.85 95.42 -38.00
C ASP A 141 8.81 94.64 -37.17
N HIS A 142 7.97 95.33 -36.40
CA HIS A 142 6.86 94.76 -35.62
C HIS A 142 5.68 94.36 -36.50
N GLU A 143 5.32 95.16 -37.52
CA GLU A 143 4.30 94.79 -38.51
C GLU A 143 4.73 93.59 -39.36
N ASP A 144 6.00 93.51 -39.75
CA ASP A 144 6.53 92.38 -40.50
C ASP A 144 6.72 91.14 -39.62
N LYS A 145 7.07 91.30 -38.34
CA LYS A 145 7.01 90.21 -37.34
C LYS A 145 5.58 89.78 -37.01
N LEU A 146 4.59 90.68 -37.04
CA LEU A 146 3.17 90.32 -36.89
C LEU A 146 2.68 89.52 -38.09
N LYS A 147 2.98 89.96 -39.32
CA LYS A 147 2.67 89.19 -40.55
C LYS A 147 3.33 87.81 -40.51
N LEU A 148 4.63 87.75 -40.19
CA LEU A 148 5.36 86.49 -40.05
C LEU A 148 4.79 85.61 -38.92
N ARG A 149 4.38 86.20 -37.79
CA ARG A 149 3.70 85.47 -36.71
C ARG A 149 2.36 84.93 -37.15
N ASP A 150 1.57 85.68 -37.91
CA ASP A 150 0.24 85.28 -38.35
C ASP A 150 0.32 84.23 -39.48
N ASP A 151 1.32 84.34 -40.37
CA ASP A 151 1.67 83.29 -41.33
C ASP A 151 2.16 82.01 -40.64
N LEU A 152 3.06 82.14 -39.64
CA LEU A 152 3.50 81.01 -38.82
C LEU A 152 2.36 80.44 -37.96
N SER A 153 1.41 81.25 -37.53
CA SER A 153 0.21 80.82 -36.81
C SER A 153 -0.72 80.06 -37.74
N GLY A 154 -0.94 80.53 -38.98
CA GLY A 154 -1.69 79.81 -40.01
C GLY A 154 -1.05 78.48 -40.38
N VAL A 155 0.27 78.46 -40.57
CA VAL A 155 1.05 77.23 -40.80
C VAL A 155 1.01 76.30 -39.58
N ASN A 156 1.10 76.83 -38.37
CA ASN A 156 0.96 76.04 -37.14
C ASN A 156 -0.47 75.55 -36.92
N GLU A 157 -1.51 76.28 -37.32
CA GLU A 157 -2.89 75.81 -37.30
C GLU A 157 -3.13 74.67 -38.30
N VAL A 158 -2.60 74.80 -39.52
CA VAL A 158 -2.66 73.73 -40.53
C VAL A 158 -1.84 72.52 -40.06
N ASN A 159 -0.66 72.72 -39.51
CA ASN A 159 0.17 71.64 -38.98
C ASN A 159 -0.42 71.02 -37.71
N THR A 160 -1.04 71.78 -36.80
CA THR A 160 -1.71 71.21 -35.62
C THR A 160 -2.99 70.47 -36.00
N LYS A 161 -3.80 70.97 -36.96
CA LYS A 161 -4.92 70.20 -37.54
C LYS A 161 -4.42 68.92 -38.20
N ARG A 162 -3.35 68.97 -39.00
CA ARG A 162 -2.74 67.79 -39.64
C ARG A 162 -2.10 66.83 -38.62
N ILE A 163 -1.50 67.32 -37.55
CA ILE A 163 -0.97 66.53 -36.44
C ILE A 163 -2.13 65.90 -35.64
N GLN A 164 -3.23 66.62 -35.40
CA GLN A 164 -4.44 66.08 -34.75
C GLN A 164 -5.12 65.02 -35.62
N GLU A 165 -5.19 65.22 -36.93
CA GLU A 165 -5.68 64.21 -37.88
C GLU A 165 -4.76 62.99 -37.92
N MET A 166 -3.44 63.19 -37.98
CA MET A 166 -2.46 62.10 -37.89
C MET A 166 -2.48 61.41 -36.52
N GLN A 167 -2.70 62.12 -35.42
CA GLN A 167 -2.85 61.55 -34.07
C GLN A 167 -4.17 60.81 -33.94
N ALA A 168 -5.26 61.28 -34.56
CA ALA A 168 -6.53 60.59 -34.60
C ALA A 168 -6.47 59.33 -35.49
N GLN A 169 -5.72 59.38 -36.60
CA GLN A 169 -5.42 58.21 -37.44
C GLN A 169 -4.49 57.23 -36.73
N LEU A 170 -3.41 57.70 -36.10
CA LEU A 170 -2.50 56.87 -35.33
C LEU A 170 -3.22 56.25 -34.13
N LYS A 171 -4.06 57.00 -33.41
CA LYS A 171 -4.91 56.45 -32.35
C LYS A 171 -5.92 55.44 -32.89
N LYS A 172 -6.59 55.69 -34.02
CA LYS A 172 -7.44 54.69 -34.67
C LYS A 172 -6.67 53.43 -35.06
N HIS A 173 -5.49 53.56 -35.65
CA HIS A 173 -4.63 52.45 -36.02
C HIS A 173 -4.03 51.75 -34.79
N GLN A 174 -3.86 52.44 -33.66
CA GLN A 174 -3.42 51.87 -32.39
C GLN A 174 -4.59 51.19 -31.67
N ASP A 175 -5.82 51.70 -31.78
CA ASP A 175 -7.06 51.05 -31.33
C ASP A 175 -7.41 49.82 -32.21
N GLU A 176 -7.13 49.89 -33.52
CA GLU A 176 -7.23 48.77 -34.46
C GLU A 176 -6.13 47.74 -34.23
N LEU A 177 -4.89 48.17 -33.98
CA LEU A 177 -3.76 47.29 -33.70
C LEU A 177 -3.88 46.65 -32.33
N THR A 178 -4.34 47.35 -31.29
CA THR A 178 -4.65 46.74 -29.98
C THR A 178 -5.81 45.75 -30.11
N LYS A 179 -6.90 46.07 -30.82
CA LYS A 179 -7.95 45.09 -31.13
C LYS A 179 -7.43 43.90 -31.94
N LEU A 180 -6.55 44.14 -32.92
CA LEU A 180 -5.98 43.09 -33.75
C LEU A 180 -5.00 42.22 -32.94
N THR A 181 -4.20 42.81 -32.05
CA THR A 181 -3.33 42.12 -31.08
C THR A 181 -4.14 41.36 -30.05
N GLU A 182 -5.26 41.89 -29.56
CA GLU A 182 -6.19 41.17 -28.69
C GLU A 182 -6.83 39.98 -29.43
N THR A 183 -7.29 40.16 -30.68
CA THR A 183 -7.82 39.03 -31.46
C THR A 183 -6.73 38.04 -31.82
N TYR A 184 -5.50 38.50 -32.07
CA TYR A 184 -4.35 37.65 -32.34
C TYR A 184 -3.99 36.85 -31.09
N GLN A 185 -3.88 37.47 -29.91
CA GLN A 185 -3.66 36.77 -28.64
C GLN A 185 -4.82 35.82 -28.30
N LYS A 186 -6.08 36.19 -28.55
CA LYS A 186 -7.22 35.28 -28.37
C LYS A 186 -7.14 34.09 -29.33
N VAL A 187 -6.69 34.29 -30.57
CA VAL A 187 -6.48 33.23 -31.57
C VAL A 187 -5.20 32.42 -31.31
N GLU A 188 -4.16 33.02 -30.75
CA GLU A 188 -2.90 32.38 -30.37
C GLU A 188 -3.11 31.51 -29.13
N ASN A 189 -3.73 32.04 -28.08
CA ASN A 189 -4.17 31.28 -26.91
C ASN A 189 -5.15 30.17 -27.32
N PHE A 190 -6.14 30.46 -28.19
CA PHE A 190 -7.04 29.42 -28.69
C PHE A 190 -6.31 28.38 -29.54
N ASN A 191 -5.29 28.74 -30.33
CA ASN A 191 -4.48 27.79 -31.08
C ASN A 191 -3.53 26.99 -30.18
N GLU A 192 -3.01 27.56 -29.09
CA GLU A 192 -2.24 26.83 -28.08
C GLU A 192 -3.13 25.89 -27.29
N GLU A 193 -4.31 26.34 -26.84
CA GLU A 193 -5.33 25.51 -26.21
C GLU A 193 -5.79 24.40 -27.15
N LEU A 194 -6.08 24.70 -28.42
CA LEU A 194 -6.46 23.69 -29.42
C LEU A 194 -5.30 22.75 -29.74
N LYS A 195 -4.05 23.21 -29.80
CA LYS A 195 -2.87 22.37 -30.01
C LYS A 195 -2.59 21.48 -28.80
N ASN A 196 -2.81 21.99 -27.59
CA ASN A 196 -2.70 21.24 -26.35
C ASN A 196 -3.85 20.24 -26.20
N GLN A 197 -5.08 20.62 -26.57
CA GLN A 197 -6.24 19.73 -26.66
C GLN A 197 -6.02 18.65 -27.72
N VAL A 198 -5.57 18.97 -28.93
CA VAL A 198 -5.23 18.00 -29.97
C VAL A 198 -4.04 17.12 -29.54
N ALA A 199 -3.07 17.63 -28.79
CA ALA A 199 -2.00 16.81 -28.22
C ALA A 199 -2.51 15.88 -27.10
N LEU A 200 -3.42 16.36 -26.24
CA LEU A 200 -4.08 15.56 -25.21
C LEU A 200 -5.02 14.51 -25.82
N GLU A 201 -5.81 14.87 -26.83
CA GLU A 201 -6.67 13.97 -27.61
C GLU A 201 -5.84 12.96 -28.39
N LYS A 202 -4.71 13.35 -28.99
CA LYS A 202 -3.80 12.43 -29.66
C LYS A 202 -3.10 11.49 -28.68
N ASN A 203 -2.68 11.99 -27.51
CA ASN A 203 -2.08 11.15 -26.47
C ASN A 203 -3.15 10.24 -25.82
N ALA A 204 -4.37 10.72 -25.64
CA ALA A 204 -5.51 9.93 -25.19
C ALA A 204 -5.90 8.88 -26.24
N ALA A 205 -5.91 9.23 -27.53
CA ALA A 205 -6.16 8.32 -28.64
C ALA A 205 -5.07 7.25 -28.75
N HIS A 206 -3.78 7.61 -28.67
CA HIS A 206 -2.71 6.62 -28.63
C HIS A 206 -2.71 5.79 -27.35
N LYS A 207 -3.17 6.34 -26.22
CA LYS A 207 -3.35 5.58 -24.98
C LYS A 207 -4.53 4.61 -25.10
N THR A 208 -5.68 5.04 -25.62
CA THR A 208 -6.82 4.15 -25.88
C THR A 208 -6.51 3.13 -26.97
N GLU A 209 -5.73 3.47 -28.00
CA GLU A 209 -5.24 2.54 -29.04
C GLU A 209 -4.25 1.53 -28.45
N SER A 210 -3.32 1.96 -27.59
CA SER A 210 -2.44 1.06 -26.82
C SER A 210 -3.24 0.14 -25.89
N ASP A 211 -4.26 0.67 -25.21
CA ASP A 211 -5.10 -0.09 -24.28
C ASP A 211 -6.06 -1.02 -25.02
N ILE A 212 -6.59 -0.62 -26.18
CA ILE A 212 -7.37 -1.47 -27.09
C ILE A 212 -6.49 -2.59 -27.62
N THR A 213 -5.30 -2.32 -28.19
CA THR A 213 -4.43 -3.40 -28.68
C THR A 213 -3.94 -4.32 -27.55
N GLN A 214 -3.88 -3.82 -26.30
CA GLN A 214 -3.57 -4.64 -25.13
C GLN A 214 -4.77 -5.51 -24.72
N LEU A 215 -5.98 -4.94 -24.68
CA LEU A 215 -7.23 -5.67 -24.48
C LEU A 215 -7.49 -6.69 -25.59
N GLU A 216 -7.16 -6.40 -26.85
CA GLU A 216 -7.21 -7.34 -27.97
C GLU A 216 -6.21 -8.47 -27.76
N ARG A 217 -4.96 -8.18 -27.37
CA ARG A 217 -3.97 -9.22 -27.04
C ARG A 217 -4.41 -10.10 -25.87
N ASP A 218 -4.97 -9.53 -24.82
CA ASP A 218 -5.49 -10.27 -23.68
C ASP A 218 -6.79 -11.02 -24.00
N LYS A 219 -7.61 -10.49 -24.91
CA LYS A 219 -8.79 -11.17 -25.46
C LYS A 219 -8.40 -12.34 -26.36
N MET A 220 -7.40 -12.20 -27.23
CA MET A 220 -6.85 -13.31 -28.01
C MET A 220 -6.24 -14.40 -27.12
N ARG A 221 -5.58 -14.04 -26.01
CA ARG A 221 -5.12 -15.00 -24.98
C ARG A 221 -6.31 -15.71 -24.31
N GLN A 222 -7.35 -14.96 -23.94
CA GLN A 222 -8.57 -15.52 -23.37
C GLN A 222 -9.26 -16.47 -24.35
N ASP A 223 -9.37 -16.10 -25.63
CA ASP A 223 -10.04 -16.90 -26.65
C ASP A 223 -9.23 -18.16 -27.01
N ALA A 224 -7.89 -18.06 -27.06
CA ALA A 224 -7.02 -19.23 -27.16
C ALA A 224 -7.16 -20.17 -25.95
N LEU A 225 -7.26 -19.62 -24.73
CA LEU A 225 -7.53 -20.39 -23.53
C LEU A 225 -8.92 -21.05 -23.59
N VAL A 226 -9.96 -20.31 -24.00
CA VAL A 226 -11.33 -20.83 -24.17
C VAL A 226 -11.36 -21.96 -25.19
N VAL A 227 -10.69 -21.82 -26.34
CA VAL A 227 -10.56 -22.90 -27.33
C VAL A 227 -9.83 -24.11 -26.74
N SER A 228 -8.76 -23.91 -25.97
CA SER A 228 -8.03 -25.02 -25.32
C SER A 228 -8.91 -25.75 -24.29
N LEU A 229 -9.68 -25.00 -23.51
CA LEU A 229 -10.61 -25.55 -22.51
C LEU A 229 -11.81 -26.23 -23.16
N GLN A 230 -12.36 -25.69 -24.25
CA GLN A 230 -13.41 -26.32 -25.04
C GLN A 230 -12.91 -27.63 -25.69
N THR A 231 -11.68 -27.63 -26.20
CA THR A 231 -11.03 -28.84 -26.73
C THR A 231 -10.80 -29.87 -25.63
N GLN A 232 -10.39 -29.44 -24.43
CA GLN A 232 -10.22 -30.31 -23.28
C GLN A 232 -11.56 -30.87 -22.77
N ILE A 233 -12.61 -30.05 -22.70
CA ILE A 233 -13.98 -30.46 -22.39
C ILE A 233 -14.45 -31.51 -23.40
N HIS A 234 -14.32 -31.24 -24.71
CA HIS A 234 -14.72 -32.18 -25.74
C HIS A 234 -13.95 -33.50 -25.66
N ASN A 235 -12.63 -33.46 -25.37
CA ASN A 235 -11.84 -34.67 -25.13
C ASN A 235 -12.31 -35.44 -23.89
N LEU A 236 -12.67 -34.75 -22.80
CA LEU A 236 -13.21 -35.37 -21.58
C LEU A 236 -14.63 -35.91 -21.78
N GLU A 237 -15.47 -35.26 -22.57
CA GLU A 237 -16.79 -35.75 -22.98
C GLU A 237 -16.66 -37.02 -23.83
N ASN A 238 -15.77 -37.03 -24.81
CA ASN A 238 -15.48 -38.22 -25.63
C ASN A 238 -14.91 -39.37 -24.78
N GLN A 239 -14.01 -39.09 -23.84
CA GLN A 239 -13.52 -40.08 -22.88
C GLN A 239 -14.64 -40.60 -21.98
N SER A 240 -15.50 -39.72 -21.46
CA SER A 240 -16.65 -40.09 -20.63
C SER A 240 -17.63 -40.95 -21.42
N ALA A 241 -17.90 -40.63 -22.69
CA ALA A 241 -18.77 -41.43 -23.56
C ALA A 241 -18.19 -42.83 -23.82
N SER A 242 -16.89 -42.92 -24.12
CA SER A 242 -16.20 -44.21 -24.30
C SER A 242 -16.21 -45.05 -23.01
N ILE A 243 -15.97 -44.44 -21.84
CA ILE A 243 -16.06 -45.11 -20.54
C ILE A 243 -17.50 -45.53 -20.24
N GLN A 244 -18.51 -44.72 -20.58
CA GLN A 244 -19.92 -45.05 -20.42
C GLN A 244 -20.29 -46.29 -21.27
N GLU A 245 -19.79 -46.37 -22.50
CA GLU A 245 -19.97 -47.51 -23.40
C GLU A 245 -19.26 -48.77 -22.87
N GLN A 246 -18.02 -48.65 -22.38
CA GLN A 246 -17.29 -49.73 -21.71
C GLN A 246 -18.00 -50.24 -20.44
N ILE A 247 -18.57 -49.34 -19.63
CA ILE A 247 -19.38 -49.72 -18.46
C ILE A 247 -20.64 -50.46 -18.90
N GLN A 248 -21.25 -50.06 -20.03
CA GLN A 248 -22.47 -50.69 -20.53
C GLN A 248 -22.18 -52.08 -21.12
N THR A 249 -21.09 -52.26 -21.87
CA THR A 249 -20.65 -53.57 -22.36
C THR A 249 -20.28 -54.50 -21.22
N GLN A 250 -19.50 -54.04 -20.23
CA GLN A 250 -19.22 -54.82 -19.01
C GLN A 250 -20.49 -55.17 -18.21
N LYS A 251 -21.50 -54.29 -18.16
CA LYS A 251 -22.81 -54.62 -17.56
C LYS A 251 -23.53 -55.71 -18.34
N THR A 252 -23.48 -55.71 -19.67
CA THR A 252 -24.07 -56.79 -20.47
C THR A 252 -23.30 -58.11 -20.34
N GLU A 253 -21.96 -58.07 -20.33
CA GLU A 253 -21.11 -59.25 -20.13
C GLU A 253 -21.29 -59.85 -18.73
N THR A 254 -21.26 -59.03 -17.68
CA THR A 254 -21.52 -59.51 -16.31
C THR A 254 -22.97 -59.92 -16.09
N LYS A 255 -23.92 -59.48 -16.92
CA LYS A 255 -25.28 -60.06 -16.93
C LYS A 255 -25.26 -61.44 -17.58
N LEU A 256 -24.68 -61.58 -18.77
CA LEU A 256 -24.52 -62.86 -19.46
C LEU A 256 -23.82 -63.90 -18.57
N ALA A 257 -22.75 -63.50 -17.89
CA ALA A 257 -22.01 -64.35 -16.94
C ALA A 257 -22.82 -64.74 -15.69
N ARG A 258 -23.79 -63.92 -15.27
CA ARG A 258 -24.73 -64.29 -14.19
C ARG A 258 -25.81 -65.23 -14.70
N ASP A 259 -26.32 -64.99 -15.91
CA ASP A 259 -27.35 -65.81 -16.54
C ASP A 259 -26.79 -67.23 -16.80
N THR A 260 -25.57 -67.36 -17.36
CA THR A 260 -24.89 -68.66 -17.53
C THR A 260 -24.51 -69.33 -16.20
N LEU A 261 -24.15 -68.56 -15.16
CA LEU A 261 -23.91 -69.14 -13.84
C LEU A 261 -25.22 -69.64 -13.20
N ALA A 262 -26.34 -68.97 -13.43
CA ALA A 262 -27.66 -69.44 -12.98
C ALA A 262 -28.10 -70.72 -13.74
N GLU A 263 -27.83 -70.80 -15.04
CA GLU A 263 -28.02 -72.02 -15.83
C GLU A 263 -27.15 -73.16 -15.30
N ALA A 264 -25.85 -72.93 -15.07
CA ALA A 264 -24.93 -73.93 -14.51
C ALA A 264 -25.32 -74.38 -13.09
N VAL A 265 -25.87 -73.48 -12.25
CA VAL A 265 -26.43 -73.85 -10.93
C VAL A 265 -27.68 -74.72 -11.09
N SER A 266 -28.57 -74.38 -12.03
CA SER A 266 -29.76 -75.19 -12.35
C SER A 266 -29.38 -76.59 -12.87
N GLU A 267 -28.37 -76.70 -13.73
CA GLU A 267 -27.81 -77.97 -14.17
C GLU A 267 -27.17 -78.74 -13.00
N MET A 268 -26.42 -78.07 -12.11
CA MET A 268 -25.84 -78.71 -10.93
C MET A 268 -26.92 -79.20 -9.95
N GLU A 269 -28.05 -78.51 -9.83
CA GLU A 269 -29.22 -78.97 -9.06
C GLU A 269 -29.88 -80.19 -9.73
N ALA A 270 -30.04 -80.20 -11.06
CA ALA A 270 -30.54 -81.34 -11.81
C ALA A 270 -29.63 -82.58 -11.65
N ILE A 271 -28.32 -82.43 -11.83
CA ILE A 271 -27.32 -83.50 -11.61
C ILE A 271 -27.38 -84.00 -10.15
N ASN A 272 -27.60 -83.11 -9.17
CA ASN A 272 -27.77 -83.51 -7.77
C ASN A 272 -29.09 -84.27 -7.52
N MET A 273 -30.18 -83.97 -8.24
CA MET A 273 -31.40 -84.76 -8.21
C MET A 273 -31.19 -86.14 -8.85
N GLU A 274 -30.57 -86.21 -10.02
CA GLU A 274 -30.22 -87.47 -10.69
C GLU A 274 -29.30 -88.33 -9.82
N LYS A 275 -28.29 -87.75 -9.20
CA LYS A 275 -27.39 -88.44 -8.26
C LYS A 275 -28.15 -89.00 -7.05
N LYS A 276 -29.11 -88.24 -6.48
CA LYS A 276 -29.98 -88.74 -5.41
C LYS A 276 -30.86 -89.91 -5.89
N GLN A 277 -31.42 -89.80 -7.10
CA GLN A 277 -32.24 -90.84 -7.72
C GLN A 277 -31.43 -92.11 -8.01
N LEU A 278 -30.23 -91.98 -8.58
CA LEU A 278 -29.27 -93.07 -8.81
C LEU A 278 -28.84 -93.73 -7.50
N VAL A 279 -28.54 -92.96 -6.45
CA VAL A 279 -28.24 -93.53 -5.12
C VAL A 279 -29.45 -94.27 -4.54
N GLN A 280 -30.68 -93.79 -4.75
CA GLN A 280 -31.90 -94.47 -4.32
C GLN A 280 -32.15 -95.76 -5.13
N GLN A 281 -31.96 -95.74 -6.45
CA GLN A 281 -32.03 -96.91 -7.32
C GLN A 281 -30.95 -97.94 -6.95
N TRP A 282 -29.72 -97.50 -6.72
CA TRP A 282 -28.61 -98.36 -6.27
C TRP A 282 -28.90 -98.98 -4.89
N ARG A 283 -29.37 -98.19 -3.91
CA ARG A 283 -29.83 -98.73 -2.61
C ARG A 283 -30.96 -99.74 -2.77
N SER A 284 -31.92 -99.49 -3.66
CA SER A 284 -33.01 -100.44 -3.95
C SER A 284 -32.50 -101.72 -4.60
N SER A 285 -31.48 -101.61 -5.47
CA SER A 285 -30.82 -102.74 -6.13
C SER A 285 -29.97 -103.55 -5.14
N LEU A 286 -29.30 -102.87 -4.20
CA LEU A 286 -28.55 -103.49 -3.11
C LEU A 286 -29.48 -104.24 -2.14
N ILE A 287 -30.64 -103.66 -1.78
CA ILE A 287 -31.68 -104.36 -1.01
C ILE A 287 -32.24 -105.55 -1.80
N GLY A 288 -32.43 -105.40 -3.13
CA GLY A 288 -32.82 -106.50 -4.01
C GLY A 288 -31.78 -107.62 -4.06
N MET A 289 -30.50 -107.28 -4.10
CA MET A 289 -29.39 -108.23 -4.07
C MET A 289 -29.25 -108.90 -2.69
N GLN A 290 -29.41 -108.15 -1.60
CA GLN A 290 -29.44 -108.70 -0.24
C GLN A 290 -30.60 -109.69 -0.08
N ARG A 291 -31.82 -109.36 -0.54
CA ARG A 291 -32.95 -110.30 -0.54
C ARG A 291 -32.70 -111.55 -1.38
N ARG A 292 -31.95 -111.44 -2.49
CA ARG A 292 -31.51 -112.59 -3.29
C ARG A 292 -30.44 -113.41 -2.58
N LEU A 293 -29.52 -112.78 -1.86
CA LEU A 293 -28.52 -113.47 -1.01
C LEU A 293 -29.19 -114.17 0.17
N ASP A 294 -30.15 -113.55 0.85
CA ASP A 294 -30.94 -114.18 1.91
C ASP A 294 -31.77 -115.36 1.37
N ALA A 295 -32.30 -115.25 0.15
CA ALA A 295 -32.98 -116.35 -0.52
C ALA A 295 -32.01 -117.48 -0.91
N LEU A 296 -30.84 -117.14 -1.47
CA LEU A 296 -29.77 -118.11 -1.79
C LEU A 296 -29.31 -118.84 -0.54
N LYS A 297 -29.00 -118.11 0.55
CA LYS A 297 -28.61 -118.68 1.84
C LYS A 297 -29.67 -119.63 2.38
N LYS A 298 -30.96 -119.29 2.30
CA LYS A 298 -32.06 -120.19 2.66
C LYS A 298 -32.12 -121.44 1.76
N THR A 299 -31.83 -121.32 0.46
CA THR A 299 -31.75 -122.49 -0.43
C THR A 299 -30.49 -123.33 -0.20
N GLU A 300 -29.38 -122.73 0.22
CA GLU A 300 -28.14 -123.42 0.61
C GLU A 300 -28.30 -124.13 1.96
N GLU A 301 -28.95 -123.50 2.94
CA GLU A 301 -29.34 -124.10 4.22
C GLU A 301 -30.29 -125.28 3.98
N ALA A 302 -31.30 -125.14 3.12
CA ALA A 302 -32.18 -126.24 2.74
C ALA A 302 -31.46 -127.36 1.96
N LEU A 303 -30.53 -127.03 1.07
CA LEU A 303 -29.70 -127.99 0.35
C LEU A 303 -28.76 -128.75 1.31
N GLN A 304 -28.19 -128.05 2.29
CA GLN A 304 -27.31 -128.63 3.30
C GLN A 304 -28.11 -129.56 4.23
N GLN A 305 -29.30 -129.14 4.66
CA GLN A 305 -30.22 -129.99 5.41
C GLN A 305 -30.62 -131.24 4.60
N GLN A 306 -30.91 -131.11 3.29
CA GLN A 306 -31.16 -132.26 2.42
C GLN A 306 -29.94 -133.18 2.24
N LYS A 307 -28.70 -132.65 2.26
CA LYS A 307 -27.48 -133.48 2.28
C LYS A 307 -27.32 -134.22 3.60
N GLU A 308 -27.64 -133.58 4.72
CA GLU A 308 -27.63 -134.19 6.05
C GLU A 308 -28.71 -135.29 6.15
N ASP A 309 -29.92 -135.03 5.66
CA ASP A 309 -30.99 -136.03 5.52
C ASP A 309 -30.55 -137.21 4.64
N LEU A 310 -29.93 -136.95 3.49
CA LEU A 310 -29.35 -137.98 2.62
C LEU A 310 -28.23 -138.77 3.33
N GLN A 311 -27.38 -138.12 4.12
CA GLN A 311 -26.33 -138.79 4.88
C GLN A 311 -26.91 -139.63 6.02
N VAL A 312 -28.01 -139.20 6.66
CA VAL A 312 -28.77 -140.02 7.61
C VAL A 312 -29.35 -141.25 6.90
N LEU A 313 -29.98 -141.08 5.73
CA LEU A 313 -30.50 -142.18 4.91
C LEU A 313 -29.37 -143.12 4.43
N GLU A 314 -28.20 -142.62 4.07
CA GLU A 314 -27.03 -143.44 3.74
C GLU A 314 -26.51 -144.22 4.95
N ASN A 315 -26.54 -143.62 6.14
CA ASN A 315 -26.19 -144.29 7.40
C ASN A 315 -27.21 -145.37 7.78
N GLU A 316 -28.51 -145.14 7.55
CA GLU A 316 -29.58 -146.12 7.70
C GLU A 316 -29.42 -147.27 6.70
N ILE A 317 -29.20 -146.97 5.40
CA ILE A 317 -28.88 -147.96 4.37
C ILE A 317 -27.61 -148.73 4.74
N GLY A 318 -26.60 -148.06 5.32
CA GLY A 318 -25.39 -148.69 5.85
C GLY A 318 -25.66 -149.60 7.05
N GLY A 319 -26.63 -149.24 7.89
CA GLY A 319 -27.21 -150.06 8.96
C GLY A 319 -27.86 -151.31 8.39
N TYR A 320 -28.90 -151.15 7.57
CA TYR A 320 -29.60 -152.25 6.92
C TYR A 320 -28.65 -153.15 6.12
N ARG A 321 -27.62 -152.61 5.45
CA ARG A 321 -26.58 -153.42 4.78
C ARG A 321 -25.70 -154.21 5.76
N ARG A 322 -25.40 -153.67 6.94
CA ARG A 322 -24.69 -154.41 8.01
C ARG A 322 -25.58 -155.50 8.59
N ASP A 323 -26.86 -155.23 8.80
CA ASP A 323 -27.83 -156.20 9.32
C ASP A 323 -28.08 -157.33 8.30
N ILE A 324 -28.21 -157.00 7.00
CA ILE A 324 -28.28 -157.99 5.91
C ILE A 324 -27.02 -158.86 5.90
N ARG A 325 -25.82 -158.30 6.07
CA ARG A 325 -24.59 -159.11 6.18
C ARG A 325 -24.57 -159.99 7.43
N ALA A 326 -25.06 -159.49 8.57
CA ALA A 326 -25.17 -160.29 9.79
C ALA A 326 -26.12 -161.48 9.58
N MET A 327 -27.29 -161.25 8.99
CA MET A 327 -28.24 -162.30 8.60
C MET A 327 -27.66 -163.26 7.56
N GLN A 328 -26.85 -162.78 6.60
CA GLN A 328 -26.15 -163.65 5.64
C GLN A 328 -25.09 -164.52 6.30
N VAL A 329 -24.33 -163.99 7.27
CA VAL A 329 -23.35 -164.76 8.06
C VAL A 329 -24.04 -165.76 8.99
N GLU A 330 -25.20 -165.41 9.54
CA GLU A 330 -26.02 -166.34 10.33
C GLU A 330 -26.59 -167.47 9.44
N ASN A 331 -27.10 -167.12 8.26
CA ASN A 331 -27.56 -168.11 7.27
C ASN A 331 -26.41 -169.01 6.77
N SER A 332 -25.19 -168.48 6.58
CA SER A 332 -24.04 -169.32 6.24
C SER A 332 -23.66 -170.27 7.38
N LYS A 333 -23.75 -169.85 8.65
CA LYS A 333 -23.55 -170.74 9.81
C LYS A 333 -24.63 -171.80 9.92
N LEU A 334 -25.90 -171.48 9.62
CA LEU A 334 -27.00 -172.44 9.55
C LEU A 334 -26.82 -173.43 8.39
N THR A 335 -26.30 -172.96 7.25
CA THR A 335 -25.95 -173.82 6.10
C THR A 335 -24.78 -174.74 6.41
N GLU A 336 -23.74 -174.26 7.12
CA GLU A 336 -22.63 -175.07 7.62
C GLU A 336 -23.06 -176.05 8.73
N PHE A 337 -24.07 -175.70 9.52
CA PHE A 337 -24.69 -176.62 10.48
C PHE A 337 -25.48 -177.72 9.76
N LEU A 338 -26.30 -177.37 8.76
CA LEU A 338 -26.98 -178.34 7.89
C LEU A 338 -25.98 -179.28 7.21
N GLY A 339 -24.91 -178.75 6.60
CA GLY A 339 -23.86 -179.57 5.98
C GLY A 339 -23.10 -180.48 6.96
N ARG A 340 -23.07 -180.17 8.26
CA ARG A 340 -22.58 -181.11 9.29
C ARG A 340 -23.60 -182.20 9.59
N VAL A 341 -24.87 -181.84 9.78
CA VAL A 341 -25.96 -182.80 9.99
C VAL A 341 -26.09 -183.77 8.80
N ASP A 342 -25.98 -183.29 7.56
CA ASP A 342 -26.02 -184.15 6.35
C ASP A 342 -24.82 -185.11 6.29
N ASN A 343 -23.63 -184.69 6.74
CA ASN A 343 -22.48 -185.57 6.86
C ASN A 343 -22.65 -186.61 7.97
N ASP A 344 -23.24 -186.22 9.12
CA ASP A 344 -23.57 -187.15 10.20
C ASP A 344 -24.61 -188.19 9.74
N VAL A 345 -25.61 -187.79 8.96
CA VAL A 345 -26.57 -188.70 8.29
C VAL A 345 -25.84 -189.68 7.36
N LEU A 346 -24.97 -189.20 6.46
CA LEU A 346 -24.17 -190.05 5.57
C LEU A 346 -23.24 -191.04 6.30
N VAL A 347 -22.76 -190.69 7.50
CA VAL A 347 -21.97 -191.59 8.35
C VAL A 347 -22.86 -192.64 9.01
N LEU A 348 -24.05 -192.25 9.48
CA LEU A 348 -25.03 -193.17 10.06
C LEU A 348 -25.59 -194.17 9.02
N GLU A 349 -25.84 -193.74 7.79
CA GLU A 349 -26.22 -194.63 6.67
C GLU A 349 -25.14 -195.69 6.41
N LYS A 350 -23.86 -195.30 6.34
CA LYS A 350 -22.74 -196.25 6.18
C LYS A 350 -22.59 -197.22 7.37
N GLN A 351 -22.91 -196.76 8.59
CA GLN A 351 -22.93 -197.65 9.76
C GLN A 351 -24.10 -198.64 9.70
N LEU A 352 -25.25 -198.23 9.15
CA LEU A 352 -26.40 -199.10 8.92
C LEU A 352 -26.08 -200.22 7.93
N ASP A 353 -25.41 -199.91 6.82
CA ASP A 353 -24.95 -200.92 5.84
C ASP A 353 -24.02 -201.97 6.47
N VAL A 354 -23.07 -201.54 7.31
CA VAL A 354 -22.18 -202.44 8.04
C VAL A 354 -22.94 -203.36 9.02
N LEU A 355 -24.03 -202.88 9.62
CA LEU A 355 -24.88 -203.69 10.50
C LEU A 355 -25.74 -204.69 9.71
N LEU A 356 -26.23 -204.32 8.53
CA LEU A 356 -26.94 -205.23 7.62
C LEU A 356 -26.01 -206.35 7.12
N ASP A 357 -24.80 -206.01 6.71
CA ASP A 357 -23.79 -206.99 6.25
C ASP A 357 -23.33 -207.94 7.39
N ARG A 358 -23.43 -207.50 8.65
CA ARG A 358 -23.20 -208.32 9.85
C ARG A 358 -24.38 -209.25 10.19
N ARG A 359 -25.62 -208.85 9.88
CA ARG A 359 -26.82 -209.71 10.00
C ARG A 359 -26.68 -210.95 9.12
N ASP A 360 -26.25 -210.78 7.88
CA ASP A 360 -26.23 -211.86 6.88
C ASP A 360 -25.14 -212.89 7.15
N LYS A 361 -24.01 -212.46 7.70
CA LYS A 361 -22.96 -213.37 8.20
C LYS A 361 -23.44 -214.21 9.38
N ASN A 362 -24.22 -213.64 10.30
CA ASN A 362 -24.82 -214.39 11.41
C ASN A 362 -25.90 -215.40 10.95
N ALA A 363 -26.66 -215.09 9.91
CA ALA A 363 -27.66 -216.01 9.35
C ALA A 363 -27.04 -217.30 8.80
N GLN A 364 -25.83 -217.23 8.22
CA GLN A 364 -25.08 -218.39 7.73
C GLN A 364 -24.49 -219.26 8.86
N VAL A 365 -24.16 -218.66 10.01
CA VAL A 365 -23.70 -219.41 11.19
C VAL A 365 -24.86 -220.19 11.85
N PHE A 366 -26.08 -219.63 11.82
CA PHE A 366 -27.26 -220.25 12.42
C PHE A 366 -27.67 -221.56 11.70
N THR A 367 -27.52 -221.63 10.38
CA THR A 367 -27.79 -222.86 9.60
C THR A 367 -26.75 -223.96 9.85
N ALA A 368 -25.49 -223.62 10.14
CA ALA A 368 -24.48 -224.60 10.51
C ALA A 368 -24.75 -225.22 11.89
N LEU A 369 -25.20 -224.42 12.88
CA LEU A 369 -25.58 -224.89 14.21
C LEU A 369 -26.81 -225.79 14.20
N LYS A 370 -27.79 -225.53 13.32
CA LYS A 370 -29.01 -226.35 13.21
C LYS A 370 -28.71 -227.82 12.87
N ASN A 371 -27.81 -228.07 11.92
CA ASN A 371 -27.41 -229.43 11.54
C ASN A 371 -26.64 -230.19 12.64
N SER A 372 -26.17 -229.49 13.69
CA SER A 372 -25.55 -230.11 14.86
C SER A 372 -26.58 -230.50 15.93
N ALA A 373 -27.74 -229.84 15.98
CA ALA A 373 -28.80 -230.08 16.97
C ALA A 373 -29.59 -231.37 16.67
N ASP A 374 -29.88 -231.63 15.39
CA ASP A 374 -30.60 -232.83 14.95
C ASP A 374 -29.86 -234.14 15.30
N LYS A 375 -28.55 -234.06 15.61
CA LYS A 375 -27.72 -235.22 16.02
C LYS A 375 -27.75 -235.50 17.52
N THR A 376 -28.15 -234.53 18.34
CA THR A 376 -28.28 -234.67 19.81
C THR A 376 -29.69 -235.08 20.25
N ASP A 377 -30.73 -234.87 19.43
CA ASP A 377 -32.11 -235.24 19.79
C ASP A 377 -32.40 -236.75 19.75
N GLU A 378 -31.58 -237.54 19.05
CA GLU A 378 -31.69 -239.01 19.09
C GLU A 378 -31.13 -239.60 20.40
N GLU A 379 -30.27 -238.87 21.12
CA GLU A 379 -29.74 -239.27 22.43
C GLU A 379 -30.69 -238.88 23.58
N ASN A 380 -31.43 -237.77 23.45
CA ASN A 380 -32.40 -237.28 24.46
C ASN A 380 -33.52 -238.29 24.78
N LYS A 381 -33.96 -239.11 23.81
CA LYS A 381 -35.05 -240.09 23.99
C LYS A 381 -34.75 -241.18 25.02
N VAL A 382 -33.48 -241.43 25.34
CA VAL A 382 -33.09 -242.40 26.39
C VAL A 382 -33.18 -241.78 27.78
N VAL A 383 -32.95 -240.48 27.90
CA VAL A 383 -32.93 -239.75 29.19
C VAL A 383 -34.35 -239.45 29.72
N GLU A 384 -35.36 -239.41 28.85
CA GLU A 384 -36.78 -239.27 29.24
C GLU A 384 -37.32 -240.44 30.09
N GLY A 385 -36.62 -241.58 30.14
CA GLY A 385 -36.99 -242.74 30.95
C GLY A 385 -36.71 -242.56 32.45
N ASP A 386 -35.51 -242.11 32.80
CA ASP A 386 -35.00 -242.16 34.19
C ASP A 386 -35.53 -241.03 35.09
N ILE A 387 -35.83 -239.85 34.52
CA ILE A 387 -36.21 -238.66 35.31
C ILE A 387 -37.60 -238.82 35.96
N LYS A 388 -38.52 -239.60 35.36
CA LYS A 388 -39.87 -239.83 35.92
C LYS A 388 -39.87 -240.51 37.30
N ILE A 389 -38.79 -241.19 37.65
CA ILE A 389 -38.63 -241.81 38.97
C ILE A 389 -38.22 -240.77 40.03
N LYS A 390 -37.40 -239.78 39.67
CA LYS A 390 -36.96 -238.72 40.60
C LYS A 390 -37.96 -237.59 40.82
N THR A 391 -38.93 -237.41 39.92
CA THR A 391 -40.04 -236.45 40.10
C THR A 391 -40.98 -236.75 41.29
N LEU A 392 -40.84 -237.89 41.97
CA LEU A 392 -41.63 -238.21 43.17
C LEU A 392 -40.93 -237.86 44.51
N GLU A 393 -39.62 -237.57 44.51
CA GLU A 393 -38.87 -237.32 45.76
C GLU A 393 -38.71 -235.83 46.12
N VAL A 394 -38.84 -234.90 45.16
CA VAL A 394 -38.53 -233.47 45.39
C VAL A 394 -39.69 -232.68 46.03
N GLY A 395 -40.90 -233.24 46.06
CA GLY A 395 -42.05 -232.63 46.76
C GLY A 395 -41.87 -232.47 48.28
N GLU A 396 -40.86 -233.10 48.89
CA GLU A 396 -40.51 -232.86 50.30
C GLU A 396 -39.61 -231.63 50.50
N VAL A 397 -38.91 -231.15 49.47
CA VAL A 397 -37.95 -230.03 49.55
C VAL A 397 -38.63 -228.65 49.38
N GLU A 398 -39.83 -228.60 48.81
CA GLU A 398 -40.63 -227.37 48.66
C GLU A 398 -41.02 -226.70 50.01
N LYS A 399 -40.75 -227.37 51.14
CA LYS A 399 -40.96 -226.83 52.49
C LYS A 399 -39.86 -225.88 52.97
N ASP A 400 -38.66 -225.98 52.42
CA ASP A 400 -37.52 -225.19 52.88
C ASP A 400 -37.22 -223.99 51.96
N ILE A 401 -37.66 -222.82 52.43
CA ILE A 401 -37.04 -221.51 52.17
C ILE A 401 -37.34 -220.90 50.77
N ALA A 402 -38.41 -220.13 50.55
CA ALA A 402 -39.39 -219.44 51.39
C ALA A 402 -38.87 -218.34 52.35
N LYS A 403 -37.60 -218.35 52.80
CA LYS A 403 -37.04 -217.34 53.72
C LYS A 403 -36.16 -216.26 53.06
N HIS A 404 -35.74 -216.43 51.80
CA HIS A 404 -34.80 -215.50 51.15
C HIS A 404 -35.43 -214.43 50.24
N ALA A 405 -36.74 -214.46 50.01
CA ALA A 405 -37.43 -213.58 49.06
C ALA A 405 -37.78 -212.15 49.57
N LYS A 406 -37.13 -211.63 50.63
CA LYS A 406 -37.66 -210.46 51.39
C LYS A 406 -36.65 -209.37 51.83
N VAL A 407 -35.48 -209.22 51.20
CA VAL A 407 -34.46 -208.24 51.66
C VAL A 407 -33.96 -207.24 50.60
N ILE A 408 -33.88 -207.62 49.31
CA ILE A 408 -33.21 -206.77 48.29
C ILE A 408 -34.15 -205.69 47.70
N THR A 409 -35.47 -205.83 47.85
CA THR A 409 -36.47 -204.86 47.35
C THR A 409 -36.48 -203.50 48.05
N ASP A 410 -35.78 -203.34 49.18
CA ASP A 410 -35.97 -202.22 50.12
C ASP A 410 -34.92 -201.08 50.03
N MET A 411 -33.88 -201.19 49.19
CA MET A 411 -32.72 -200.27 49.27
C MET A 411 -32.56 -199.23 48.15
N GLU A 412 -32.97 -199.51 46.91
CA GLU A 412 -32.74 -198.57 45.79
C GLU A 412 -33.85 -197.52 45.61
N ALA A 413 -35.02 -197.72 46.22
CA ALA A 413 -36.12 -196.74 46.22
C ALA A 413 -35.80 -195.39 46.94
N LYS A 414 -34.63 -195.26 47.58
CA LYS A 414 -34.27 -194.12 48.44
C LYS A 414 -33.45 -193.01 47.78
N VAL A 415 -32.97 -193.18 46.54
CA VAL A 415 -32.14 -192.15 45.86
C VAL A 415 -33.00 -191.15 45.05
N LEU A 416 -34.27 -191.47 44.78
CA LEU A 416 -35.16 -190.67 43.95
C LEU A 416 -35.66 -189.33 44.58
N ASP A 417 -35.39 -189.07 45.86
CA ASP A 417 -36.18 -188.12 46.65
C ASP A 417 -35.45 -186.78 47.01
N TYR A 418 -34.13 -186.67 46.85
CA TYR A 418 -33.35 -185.60 47.51
C TYR A 418 -32.89 -184.39 46.66
N LEU A 419 -33.25 -184.29 45.37
CA LEU A 419 -32.89 -183.13 44.54
C LEU A 419 -34.01 -182.56 43.66
N SER A 420 -35.27 -182.75 44.09
CA SER A 420 -36.44 -182.05 43.54
C SER A 420 -36.63 -180.63 44.10
N THR A 421 -35.75 -180.17 45.01
CA THR A 421 -36.00 -179.02 45.90
C THR A 421 -34.97 -177.89 45.84
N GLN A 422 -34.61 -177.40 44.64
CA GLN A 422 -34.21 -175.97 44.54
C GLN A 422 -34.47 -175.34 43.16
N THR A 423 -35.72 -174.95 42.94
CA THR A 423 -36.15 -174.11 41.82
C THR A 423 -35.88 -172.62 42.08
N THR A 424 -35.44 -171.91 41.02
CA THR A 424 -35.79 -170.51 40.66
C THR A 424 -35.41 -169.29 41.54
N LEU A 425 -34.82 -168.28 40.86
CA LEU A 425 -35.09 -166.80 40.86
C LEU A 425 -34.01 -165.77 41.30
N LYS A 426 -34.14 -164.58 40.65
CA LYS A 426 -33.53 -163.23 40.82
C LYS A 426 -32.30 -162.92 39.95
N GLN A 427 -32.24 -161.86 39.12
CA GLN A 427 -33.15 -160.72 38.82
C GLN A 427 -33.29 -159.62 39.91
N GLU A 428 -32.18 -159.11 40.44
CA GLU A 428 -32.13 -157.88 41.27
C GLU A 428 -30.86 -157.04 41.00
N SER A 429 -30.87 -156.12 40.03
CA SER A 429 -29.74 -155.16 39.82
C SER A 429 -30.10 -153.76 39.33
N GLN A 430 -31.39 -153.42 39.19
CA GLN A 430 -31.81 -152.13 38.61
C GLN A 430 -31.90 -150.95 39.59
N GLY A 431 -31.97 -151.19 40.91
CA GLY A 431 -32.09 -150.11 41.91
C GLY A 431 -30.82 -149.26 42.06
N ALA A 432 -29.67 -149.92 42.23
CA ALA A 432 -28.38 -149.24 42.47
C ALA A 432 -27.89 -148.40 41.28
N LEU A 433 -28.38 -148.67 40.06
CA LEU A 433 -28.04 -147.89 38.87
C LEU A 433 -28.59 -146.46 38.94
N HIS A 434 -29.79 -146.26 39.50
CA HIS A 434 -30.49 -144.98 39.40
C HIS A 434 -29.90 -143.87 40.31
N ASP A 435 -29.42 -144.23 41.50
CA ASP A 435 -28.74 -143.27 42.38
C ASP A 435 -27.33 -142.93 41.88
N ILE A 436 -26.65 -143.91 41.25
CA ILE A 436 -25.38 -143.68 40.53
C ILE A 436 -25.59 -142.75 39.33
N GLU A 437 -26.71 -142.86 38.61
CA GLU A 437 -27.08 -141.96 37.52
C GLU A 437 -27.33 -140.52 38.00
N LYS A 438 -28.02 -140.33 39.13
CA LYS A 438 -28.25 -138.99 39.70
C LYS A 438 -26.96 -138.29 40.13
N ILE A 439 -26.06 -139.00 40.82
CA ILE A 439 -24.77 -138.41 41.22
C ILE A 439 -23.89 -138.13 39.99
N LYS A 440 -23.87 -139.04 39.00
CA LYS A 440 -23.20 -138.79 37.71
C LYS A 440 -23.80 -137.61 36.96
N ALA A 441 -25.12 -137.40 37.00
CA ALA A 441 -25.75 -136.24 36.35
C ALA A 441 -25.34 -134.92 37.02
N GLY A 442 -25.27 -134.87 38.35
CA GLY A 442 -24.79 -133.70 39.09
C GLY A 442 -23.31 -133.37 38.84
N ILE A 443 -22.45 -134.38 38.84
CA ILE A 443 -21.02 -134.24 38.52
C ILE A 443 -20.86 -133.77 37.06
N ARG A 444 -21.50 -134.44 36.10
CA ARG A 444 -21.51 -134.04 34.68
C ARG A 444 -22.00 -132.61 34.47
N ALA A 445 -23.00 -132.15 35.22
CA ALA A 445 -23.49 -130.77 35.09
C ALA A 445 -22.47 -129.73 35.58
N LYS A 446 -21.66 -130.05 36.60
CA LYS A 446 -20.57 -129.17 37.06
C LYS A 446 -19.32 -129.27 36.19
N GLU A 447 -18.98 -130.46 35.70
CA GLU A 447 -17.97 -130.66 34.66
C GLU A 447 -18.36 -129.93 33.36
N LEU A 448 -19.65 -129.92 32.98
CA LEU A 448 -20.16 -129.14 31.84
C LEU A 448 -20.01 -127.64 32.08
N GLN A 449 -20.23 -127.15 33.30
CA GLN A 449 -20.05 -125.73 33.63
C GLN A 449 -18.56 -125.31 33.64
N VAL A 450 -17.67 -126.17 34.14
CA VAL A 450 -16.22 -125.94 34.09
C VAL A 450 -15.73 -125.99 32.65
N THR A 451 -16.09 -127.03 31.88
CA THR A 451 -15.72 -127.11 30.46
C THR A 451 -16.35 -126.00 29.62
N GLN A 452 -17.54 -125.48 29.94
CA GLN A 452 -18.08 -124.28 29.29
C GLN A 452 -17.22 -123.04 29.58
N MET A 453 -16.82 -122.81 30.84
CA MET A 453 -15.94 -121.71 31.21
C MET A 453 -14.53 -121.84 30.60
N GLU A 454 -13.97 -123.07 30.57
CA GLU A 454 -12.70 -123.36 29.89
C GLU A 454 -12.83 -123.19 28.37
N ASN A 455 -13.96 -123.57 27.76
CA ASN A 455 -14.23 -123.35 26.34
C ASN A 455 -14.44 -121.87 26.01
N GLU A 456 -15.06 -121.06 26.87
CA GLU A 456 -15.17 -119.61 26.68
C GLU A 456 -13.79 -118.94 26.81
N LEU A 457 -12.98 -119.34 27.79
CA LEU A 457 -11.63 -118.81 27.98
C LEU A 457 -10.69 -119.26 26.86
N ALA A 458 -10.82 -120.52 26.40
CA ALA A 458 -10.13 -121.02 25.21
C ALA A 458 -10.61 -120.29 23.94
N ARG A 459 -11.90 -120.00 23.79
CA ARG A 459 -12.46 -119.25 22.65
C ARG A 459 -11.93 -117.82 22.62
N ILE A 460 -11.99 -117.08 23.72
CA ILE A 460 -11.39 -115.72 23.79
C ILE A 460 -9.89 -115.77 23.51
N ARG A 461 -9.17 -116.80 23.99
CA ARG A 461 -7.75 -116.97 23.73
C ARG A 461 -7.46 -117.34 22.27
N VAL A 462 -8.31 -118.14 21.63
CA VAL A 462 -8.29 -118.42 20.19
C VAL A 462 -8.60 -117.15 19.42
N ASP A 463 -9.64 -116.39 19.73
CA ASP A 463 -9.99 -115.13 19.06
C ASP A 463 -8.84 -114.11 19.19
N THR A 464 -8.17 -114.03 20.35
CA THR A 464 -7.00 -113.16 20.55
C THR A 464 -5.77 -113.64 19.76
N LEU A 465 -5.53 -114.96 19.71
CA LEU A 465 -4.47 -115.56 18.90
C LEU A 465 -4.77 -115.49 17.40
N GLN A 466 -6.04 -115.55 17.01
CA GLN A 466 -6.52 -115.49 15.64
C GLN A 466 -6.51 -114.05 15.13
N ALA A 467 -6.79 -113.05 15.97
CA ALA A 467 -6.55 -111.64 15.64
C ALA A 467 -5.05 -111.33 15.52
N ARG A 468 -4.20 -111.89 16.39
CA ARG A 468 -2.74 -111.76 16.27
C ARG A 468 -2.19 -112.47 15.04
N ALA A 469 -2.57 -113.72 14.81
CA ALA A 469 -2.22 -114.47 13.62
C ALA A 469 -2.77 -113.81 12.36
N TYR A 470 -3.96 -113.18 12.40
CA TYR A 470 -4.49 -112.44 11.26
C TYR A 470 -3.65 -111.20 10.96
N ASN A 471 -3.24 -110.43 11.98
CA ASN A 471 -2.32 -109.31 11.81
C ASN A 471 -0.93 -109.77 11.34
N GLU A 472 -0.40 -110.88 11.85
CA GLU A 472 0.86 -111.48 11.43
C GLU A 472 0.77 -112.04 10.00
N THR A 473 -0.39 -112.58 9.58
CA THR A 473 -0.67 -112.92 8.18
C THR A 473 -0.84 -111.67 7.31
N LEU A 474 -1.34 -110.56 7.83
CA LEU A 474 -1.39 -109.29 7.10
C LEU A 474 0.01 -108.68 6.93
N GLU A 475 0.87 -108.73 7.94
CA GLU A 475 2.27 -108.28 7.84
C GLU A 475 3.10 -109.18 6.93
N THR A 476 2.93 -110.51 7.01
CA THR A 476 3.61 -111.44 6.10
C THR A 476 3.05 -111.39 4.68
N THR A 477 1.72 -111.26 4.48
CA THR A 477 1.18 -111.04 3.12
C THR A 477 1.54 -109.67 2.57
N LEU A 478 1.69 -108.62 3.39
CA LEU A 478 2.26 -107.34 2.92
C LEU A 478 3.72 -107.52 2.50
N ALA A 479 4.56 -108.17 3.32
CA ALA A 479 5.96 -108.42 2.98
C ALA A 479 6.12 -109.35 1.77
N ASP A 480 5.24 -110.32 1.59
CA ASP A 480 5.24 -111.22 0.44
C ASP A 480 4.59 -110.58 -0.80
N LEU A 481 3.62 -109.68 -0.66
CA LEU A 481 3.14 -108.82 -1.75
C LEU A 481 4.21 -107.80 -2.16
N GLU A 482 5.00 -107.25 -1.24
CA GLU A 482 6.15 -106.39 -1.55
C GLU A 482 7.24 -107.17 -2.27
N LYS A 483 7.57 -108.39 -1.83
CA LYS A 483 8.47 -109.29 -2.55
C LYS A 483 7.91 -109.73 -3.88
N GLU A 484 6.61 -110.03 -3.99
CA GLU A 484 5.96 -110.34 -5.26
C GLU A 484 5.97 -109.12 -6.17
N LEU A 485 5.79 -107.89 -5.66
CA LEU A 485 5.81 -106.67 -6.46
C LEU A 485 7.24 -106.33 -6.91
N GLN A 486 8.27 -106.60 -6.09
CA GLN A 486 9.67 -106.57 -6.53
C GLN A 486 9.99 -107.70 -7.53
N ALA A 487 9.52 -108.92 -7.30
CA ALA A 487 9.73 -110.05 -8.19
C ALA A 487 9.01 -109.84 -9.54
N ARG A 488 7.77 -109.31 -9.51
CA ARG A 488 7.01 -108.83 -10.67
C ARG A 488 7.72 -107.66 -11.33
N GLY A 489 8.34 -106.75 -10.58
CA GLY A 489 9.24 -105.73 -11.11
C GLY A 489 10.38 -106.33 -11.91
N THR A 490 11.17 -107.23 -11.33
CA THR A 490 12.26 -107.92 -12.06
C THR A 490 11.76 -108.84 -13.18
N MET A 491 10.53 -109.37 -13.07
CA MET A 491 9.87 -110.13 -14.13
C MET A 491 9.41 -109.20 -15.25
N VAL A 492 8.95 -107.99 -14.95
CA VAL A 492 8.64 -106.94 -15.92
C VAL A 492 9.92 -106.44 -16.58
N ASP A 493 11.03 -106.27 -15.86
CA ASP A 493 12.34 -105.95 -16.45
C ASP A 493 12.82 -107.07 -17.39
N LYS A 494 12.70 -108.33 -16.98
CA LYS A 494 12.98 -109.50 -17.82
C LYS A 494 12.03 -109.58 -19.02
N MET A 495 10.74 -109.33 -18.83
CA MET A 495 9.75 -109.29 -19.91
C MET A 495 9.98 -108.08 -20.81
N GLN A 496 10.53 -106.96 -20.34
CA GLN A 496 10.92 -105.83 -21.18
C GLN A 496 12.21 -106.13 -21.97
N GLN A 497 13.19 -106.83 -21.38
CA GLN A 497 14.34 -107.35 -22.12
C GLN A 497 13.93 -108.41 -23.15
N ASP A 498 13.01 -109.30 -22.77
CA ASP A 498 12.47 -110.32 -23.67
C ASP A 498 11.49 -109.71 -24.69
N ILE A 499 10.80 -108.61 -24.41
CA ILE A 499 10.03 -107.83 -25.41
C ILE A 499 11.00 -107.16 -26.38
N ARG A 500 12.14 -106.62 -25.93
CA ARG A 500 13.17 -106.11 -26.85
C ARG A 500 13.73 -107.22 -27.74
N ARG A 501 14.10 -108.37 -27.17
CA ARG A 501 14.55 -109.55 -27.94
C ARG A 501 13.46 -110.11 -28.85
N ARG A 502 12.20 -110.14 -28.39
CA ARG A 502 11.04 -110.57 -29.17
C ARG A 502 10.74 -109.57 -30.27
N ASN A 503 10.97 -108.27 -30.09
CA ASN A 503 10.89 -107.29 -31.17
C ASN A 503 12.04 -107.50 -32.17
N ASP A 504 13.27 -107.73 -31.72
CA ASP A 504 14.40 -108.06 -32.61
C ASP A 504 14.17 -109.39 -33.37
N ASP A 505 13.46 -110.35 -32.77
CA ASP A 505 13.02 -111.61 -33.40
C ASP A 505 11.76 -111.43 -34.25
N ILE A 506 10.86 -110.49 -33.90
CA ILE A 506 9.69 -110.10 -34.69
C ILE A 506 10.17 -109.40 -35.95
N ASP A 507 11.10 -108.45 -35.92
CA ASP A 507 11.66 -107.82 -37.12
C ASP A 507 12.35 -108.82 -38.05
N ARG A 508 12.92 -109.91 -37.49
CA ARG A 508 13.46 -111.03 -38.26
C ARG A 508 12.38 -111.97 -38.78
N LYS A 509 11.31 -112.21 -38.02
CA LYS A 509 10.16 -113.04 -38.43
C LYS A 509 9.18 -112.32 -39.34
N GLN A 510 9.02 -111.00 -39.26
CA GLN A 510 8.20 -110.18 -40.14
C GLN A 510 8.73 -110.30 -41.57
N LYS A 511 10.06 -110.23 -41.74
CA LYS A 511 10.74 -110.53 -43.02
C LYS A 511 10.56 -111.96 -43.52
N GLN A 512 10.23 -112.93 -42.66
CA GLN A 512 9.83 -114.29 -43.04
C GLN A 512 8.30 -114.41 -43.23
N LEU A 513 7.51 -113.59 -42.55
CA LEU A 513 6.05 -113.50 -42.65
C LEU A 513 5.66 -112.82 -43.95
N ASP A 514 6.41 -111.84 -44.43
CA ASP A 514 6.26 -111.25 -45.76
C ASP A 514 6.56 -112.27 -46.87
N GLN A 515 7.53 -113.17 -46.64
CA GLN A 515 7.83 -114.30 -47.55
C GLN A 515 6.76 -115.40 -47.51
N LEU A 516 6.16 -115.65 -46.33
CA LEU A 516 5.12 -116.67 -46.14
C LEU A 516 3.72 -116.16 -46.51
N ASN A 517 3.41 -114.87 -46.32
CA ASN A 517 2.15 -114.26 -46.76
C ASN A 517 2.01 -114.33 -48.28
N HIS A 518 3.11 -114.14 -49.02
CA HIS A 518 3.11 -114.32 -50.47
C HIS A 518 2.82 -115.79 -50.89
N GLN A 519 3.09 -116.77 -50.01
CA GLN A 519 2.69 -118.17 -50.19
C GLN A 519 1.29 -118.48 -49.62
N TYR A 520 0.75 -117.63 -48.75
CA TYR A 520 -0.56 -117.77 -48.13
C TYR A 520 -1.67 -117.13 -48.97
N GLU A 521 -1.36 -116.05 -49.71
CA GLU A 521 -2.22 -115.46 -50.74
C GLU A 521 -2.52 -116.47 -51.86
N ASP A 522 -1.53 -117.27 -52.27
CA ASP A 522 -1.71 -118.38 -53.22
C ASP A 522 -2.70 -119.44 -52.69
N ILE A 523 -2.68 -119.75 -51.39
CA ILE A 523 -3.53 -120.80 -50.79
C ILE A 523 -4.96 -120.30 -50.48
N ILE A 524 -5.11 -119.05 -50.05
CA ILE A 524 -6.43 -118.43 -49.82
C ILE A 524 -7.23 -118.28 -51.12
N SER A 525 -6.55 -118.21 -52.29
CA SER A 525 -7.22 -118.20 -53.59
C SER A 525 -8.00 -119.47 -53.93
N GLN A 526 -7.76 -120.60 -53.23
CA GLN A 526 -8.29 -121.92 -53.61
C GLN A 526 -9.47 -122.44 -52.79
N HIS A 527 -9.84 -121.83 -51.67
CA HIS A 527 -10.91 -122.33 -50.78
C HIS A 527 -11.89 -121.23 -50.35
N SER A 528 -12.64 -120.71 -51.32
CA SER A 528 -13.81 -119.87 -51.08
C SER A 528 -15.10 -120.70 -50.99
N GLY A 529 -15.97 -120.32 -50.04
CA GLY A 529 -17.38 -120.73 -50.00
C GLY A 529 -17.71 -122.03 -49.26
N GLU A 530 -18.23 -121.92 -48.05
CA GLU A 530 -19.68 -122.09 -47.79
C GLU A 530 -20.03 -121.70 -46.35
N GLN A 531 -21.24 -121.15 -46.13
CA GLN A 531 -21.82 -120.97 -44.80
C GLN A 531 -22.66 -122.21 -44.45
N GLY A 532 -22.66 -122.66 -43.21
CA GLY A 532 -23.53 -123.76 -42.77
C GLY A 532 -23.32 -124.17 -41.32
N GLU A 533 -24.26 -123.77 -40.47
CA GLU A 533 -24.36 -124.01 -39.03
C GLU A 533 -23.94 -125.42 -38.54
N HIS A 534 -23.07 -125.49 -37.54
CA HIS A 534 -23.08 -126.57 -36.55
C HIS A 534 -22.58 -126.09 -35.18
N VAL A 535 -23.45 -125.38 -34.45
CA VAL A 535 -23.13 -124.81 -33.12
C VAL A 535 -22.97 -125.89 -32.06
N GLY A 536 -21.74 -126.35 -31.87
CA GLY A 536 -21.34 -127.24 -30.78
C GLY A 536 -21.12 -126.50 -29.45
N PRO A 537 -21.04 -127.21 -28.30
CA PRO A 537 -20.82 -126.58 -26.99
C PRO A 537 -19.56 -125.69 -26.90
N LEU A 538 -18.53 -126.01 -27.69
CA LEU A 538 -17.31 -125.20 -27.79
C LEU A 538 -17.57 -123.84 -28.43
N GLU A 539 -18.44 -123.75 -29.45
CA GLU A 539 -18.83 -122.46 -30.04
C GLU A 539 -19.70 -121.63 -29.10
N ALA A 540 -20.50 -122.27 -28.22
CA ALA A 540 -21.21 -121.56 -27.17
C ALA A 540 -20.23 -120.95 -26.14
N THR A 541 -19.16 -121.66 -25.77
CA THR A 541 -18.09 -121.11 -24.92
C THR A 541 -17.25 -120.05 -25.63
N ILE A 542 -16.96 -120.20 -26.93
CA ILE A 542 -16.27 -119.18 -27.73
C ILE A 542 -17.15 -117.93 -27.85
N ASN A 543 -18.44 -118.05 -28.14
CA ASN A 543 -19.37 -116.91 -28.15
C ASN A 543 -19.64 -116.31 -26.76
N GLY A 544 -19.38 -117.05 -25.68
CA GLY A 544 -19.33 -116.53 -24.31
C GLY A 544 -18.07 -115.70 -24.08
N LEU A 545 -16.91 -116.25 -24.41
CA LEU A 545 -15.60 -115.58 -24.28
C LEU A 545 -15.48 -114.37 -25.21
N SER A 546 -15.92 -114.45 -26.46
CA SER A 546 -15.98 -113.33 -27.41
C SER A 546 -16.92 -112.23 -26.93
N ARG A 547 -18.03 -112.55 -26.25
CA ARG A 547 -18.87 -111.53 -25.58
C ARG A 547 -18.20 -110.94 -24.34
N ALA A 548 -17.46 -111.72 -23.57
CA ALA A 548 -16.68 -111.21 -22.44
C ALA A 548 -15.51 -110.32 -22.90
N ILE A 549 -14.85 -110.67 -24.00
CA ILE A 549 -13.80 -109.88 -24.66
C ILE A 549 -14.40 -108.61 -25.25
N ALA A 550 -15.54 -108.68 -25.95
CA ALA A 550 -16.22 -107.49 -26.46
C ALA A 550 -16.68 -106.56 -25.31
N ALA A 551 -17.22 -107.10 -24.22
CA ALA A 551 -17.57 -106.32 -23.03
C ALA A 551 -16.35 -105.65 -22.39
N LYS A 552 -15.22 -106.37 -22.26
CA LYS A 552 -13.97 -105.80 -21.74
C LYS A 552 -13.30 -104.83 -22.72
N SER A 553 -13.49 -105.00 -24.02
CA SER A 553 -13.05 -104.04 -25.04
C SER A 553 -13.85 -102.74 -24.95
N ALA A 554 -15.18 -102.82 -24.82
CA ALA A 554 -16.04 -101.67 -24.64
C ALA A 554 -15.79 -100.96 -23.30
N GLU A 555 -15.51 -101.69 -22.22
CA GLU A 555 -15.08 -101.14 -20.93
C GLU A 555 -13.72 -100.42 -21.05
N ASN A 556 -12.78 -100.98 -21.81
CA ASN A 556 -11.48 -100.36 -22.07
C ASN A 556 -11.60 -99.12 -22.98
N GLU A 557 -12.46 -99.13 -24.01
CA GLU A 557 -12.77 -97.94 -24.81
C GLU A 557 -13.44 -96.86 -23.98
N ALA A 558 -14.37 -97.21 -23.09
CA ALA A 558 -15.00 -96.26 -22.17
C ALA A 558 -13.97 -95.63 -21.21
N LEU A 559 -13.08 -96.44 -20.62
CA LEU A 559 -11.98 -95.95 -19.78
C LEU A 559 -10.96 -95.11 -20.56
N GLN A 560 -10.71 -95.42 -21.84
CA GLN A 560 -9.87 -94.59 -22.70
C GLN A 560 -10.55 -93.25 -23.04
N GLN A 561 -11.88 -93.24 -23.26
CA GLN A 561 -12.64 -92.00 -23.46
C GLN A 561 -12.69 -91.15 -22.19
N GLU A 562 -12.90 -91.75 -21.01
CA GLU A 562 -12.81 -91.05 -19.72
C GLU A 562 -11.39 -90.53 -19.48
N TRP A 563 -10.35 -91.32 -19.77
CA TRP A 563 -8.96 -90.86 -19.65
C TRP A 563 -8.65 -89.69 -20.60
N ILE A 564 -9.05 -89.76 -21.87
CA ILE A 564 -8.89 -88.64 -22.82
C ILE A 564 -9.67 -87.41 -22.34
N LYS A 565 -10.89 -87.58 -21.82
CA LYS A 565 -11.69 -86.47 -21.27
C LYS A 565 -10.99 -85.81 -20.08
N LEU A 566 -10.54 -86.58 -19.10
CA LEU A 566 -9.79 -86.09 -17.94
C LEU A 566 -8.44 -85.47 -18.34
N GLN A 567 -7.77 -86.01 -19.36
CA GLN A 567 -6.54 -85.46 -19.93
C GLN A 567 -6.80 -84.09 -20.60
N THR A 568 -7.93 -83.94 -21.30
CA THR A 568 -8.36 -82.66 -21.90
C THR A 568 -8.74 -81.66 -20.81
N GLU A 569 -9.54 -82.05 -19.82
CA GLU A 569 -9.89 -81.20 -18.67
C GLU A 569 -8.64 -80.73 -17.90
N LEU A 570 -7.62 -81.60 -17.75
CA LEU A 570 -6.33 -81.26 -17.16
C LEU A 570 -5.57 -80.22 -18.01
N VAL A 571 -5.57 -80.37 -19.34
CA VAL A 571 -4.94 -79.42 -20.27
C VAL A 571 -5.67 -78.08 -20.23
N ASP A 572 -6.99 -78.07 -20.22
CA ASP A 572 -7.81 -76.86 -20.13
C ASP A 572 -7.60 -76.14 -18.78
N CYS A 573 -7.57 -76.88 -17.67
CA CYS A 573 -7.21 -76.32 -16.36
C CYS A 573 -5.79 -75.73 -16.36
N LYS A 574 -4.84 -76.39 -17.04
CA LYS A 574 -3.45 -75.91 -17.15
C LYS A 574 -3.36 -74.65 -18.03
N ASN A 575 -4.12 -74.58 -19.12
CA ASN A 575 -4.19 -73.42 -19.99
C ASN A 575 -4.80 -72.23 -19.24
N ALA A 576 -5.96 -72.42 -18.59
CA ALA A 576 -6.57 -71.40 -17.74
C ALA A 576 -5.64 -70.92 -16.61
N MET A 577 -4.84 -71.82 -16.02
CA MET A 577 -3.84 -71.45 -15.01
C MET A 577 -2.63 -70.68 -15.59
N ASN A 578 -2.27 -70.90 -16.86
CA ASN A 578 -1.30 -70.07 -17.56
C ASN A 578 -1.88 -68.68 -17.86
N ASP A 579 -3.12 -68.60 -18.36
CA ASP A 579 -3.81 -67.34 -18.67
C ASP A 579 -3.96 -66.48 -17.39
N ILE A 580 -4.35 -67.09 -16.27
CA ILE A 580 -4.40 -66.43 -14.96
C ILE A 580 -3.01 -65.92 -14.54
N ASN A 581 -1.94 -66.70 -14.77
CA ASN A 581 -0.58 -66.25 -14.47
C ASN A 581 -0.13 -65.08 -15.37
N GLU A 582 -0.49 -65.06 -16.65
CA GLU A 582 -0.23 -63.91 -17.52
C GLU A 582 -0.98 -62.66 -17.04
N VAL A 583 -2.26 -62.79 -16.69
CA VAL A 583 -3.06 -61.70 -16.10
C VAL A 583 -2.46 -61.22 -14.77
N ILE A 584 -1.93 -62.11 -13.93
CA ILE A 584 -1.24 -61.74 -12.69
C ILE A 584 0.06 -60.97 -12.99
N LEU A 585 0.88 -61.43 -13.94
CA LEU A 585 2.13 -60.77 -14.32
C LEU A 585 1.88 -59.38 -14.94
N ASP A 586 0.91 -59.27 -15.84
CA ASP A 586 0.47 -57.99 -16.40
C ASP A 586 -0.06 -57.06 -15.30
N SER A 587 -0.90 -57.57 -14.38
CA SER A 587 -1.39 -56.78 -13.23
C SER A 587 -0.26 -56.32 -12.29
N GLN A 588 0.75 -57.16 -12.05
CA GLN A 588 1.94 -56.78 -11.29
C GLN A 588 2.75 -55.70 -12.02
N SER A 589 2.91 -55.81 -13.34
CA SER A 589 3.59 -54.79 -14.16
C SER A 589 2.86 -53.44 -14.10
N LYS A 590 1.52 -53.46 -14.24
CA LYS A 590 0.65 -52.28 -14.08
C LYS A 590 0.75 -51.70 -12.68
N GLY A 591 0.82 -52.54 -11.64
CA GLY A 591 1.07 -52.15 -10.26
C GLY A 591 2.37 -51.37 -10.11
N THR A 592 3.49 -51.90 -10.60
CA THR A 592 4.80 -51.21 -10.51
C THR A 592 4.84 -49.90 -11.31
N ILE A 593 4.19 -49.83 -12.48
CA ILE A 593 4.06 -48.58 -13.25
C ILE A 593 3.22 -47.54 -12.51
N LEU A 594 2.15 -47.95 -11.83
CA LEU A 594 1.31 -47.05 -11.04
C LEU A 594 2.04 -46.56 -9.77
N GLU A 595 2.81 -47.43 -9.11
CA GLU A 595 3.67 -47.07 -7.97
C GLU A 595 4.72 -46.03 -8.40
N GLN A 596 5.44 -46.27 -9.50
CA GLN A 596 6.40 -45.31 -10.06
C GLN A 596 5.75 -43.98 -10.46
N LYS A 597 4.54 -44.00 -11.05
CA LYS A 597 3.79 -42.77 -11.35
C LYS A 597 3.39 -42.01 -10.09
N LYS A 598 2.93 -42.71 -9.05
CA LYS A 598 2.60 -42.15 -7.73
C LYS A 598 3.83 -41.49 -7.10
N ASP A 599 4.97 -42.17 -7.08
CA ASP A 599 6.21 -41.62 -6.49
C ASP A 599 6.69 -40.39 -7.26
N ARG A 600 6.59 -40.42 -8.59
CA ARG A 600 6.93 -39.28 -9.44
C ARG A 600 6.01 -38.08 -9.21
N LEU A 601 4.70 -38.31 -9.04
CA LEU A 601 3.73 -37.27 -8.68
C LEU A 601 3.96 -36.74 -7.25
N LEU A 602 4.30 -37.59 -6.29
CA LEU A 602 4.64 -37.18 -4.93
C LEU A 602 5.90 -36.31 -4.91
N ALA A 603 6.90 -36.63 -5.73
CA ALA A 603 8.09 -35.79 -5.91
C ALA A 603 7.73 -34.43 -6.51
N THR A 604 6.90 -34.37 -7.57
CA THR A 604 6.42 -33.10 -8.15
C THR A 604 5.65 -32.27 -7.12
N ILE A 605 4.70 -32.87 -6.39
CA ILE A 605 3.94 -32.20 -5.32
C ILE A 605 4.86 -31.68 -4.20
N SER A 606 5.93 -32.41 -3.87
CA SER A 606 6.94 -31.94 -2.90
C SER A 606 7.71 -30.74 -3.43
N GLN A 607 8.07 -30.73 -4.72
CA GLN A 607 8.75 -29.60 -5.36
C GLN A 607 7.83 -28.37 -5.42
N GLU A 608 6.58 -28.52 -5.89
CA GLU A 608 5.58 -27.44 -5.93
C GLU A 608 5.33 -26.86 -4.53
N LYS A 609 5.25 -27.68 -3.48
CA LYS A 609 5.15 -27.21 -2.09
C LYS A 609 6.38 -26.39 -1.66
N GLN A 610 7.59 -26.79 -2.08
CA GLN A 610 8.81 -26.05 -1.79
C GLN A 610 8.86 -24.70 -2.56
N GLU A 611 8.38 -24.68 -3.81
CA GLU A 611 8.24 -23.46 -4.61
C GLU A 611 7.19 -22.51 -4.01
N ILE A 612 6.02 -23.02 -3.60
CA ILE A 612 4.99 -22.24 -2.88
C ILE A 612 5.55 -21.65 -1.58
N ALA A 613 6.29 -22.43 -0.78
CA ALA A 613 6.93 -21.93 0.43
C ALA A 613 8.03 -20.87 0.14
N GLY A 614 8.72 -20.98 -0.99
CA GLY A 614 9.64 -19.95 -1.48
C GLY A 614 8.92 -18.66 -1.85
N LEU A 615 7.84 -18.76 -2.64
CA LEU A 615 7.00 -17.62 -3.03
C LEU A 615 6.33 -16.95 -1.83
N GLN A 616 5.88 -17.70 -0.84
CA GLN A 616 5.35 -17.16 0.42
C GLN A 616 6.40 -16.34 1.17
N LYS A 617 7.63 -16.86 1.34
CA LYS A 617 8.74 -16.09 1.93
C LYS A 617 9.10 -14.83 1.14
N GLN A 618 9.02 -14.90 -0.19
CA GLN A 618 9.27 -13.74 -1.05
C GLN A 618 8.15 -12.69 -0.93
N ALA A 619 6.89 -13.12 -0.82
CA ALA A 619 5.76 -12.23 -0.55
C ALA A 619 5.84 -11.59 0.84
N GLU A 620 6.22 -12.35 1.88
CA GLU A 620 6.50 -11.82 3.22
C GLU A 620 7.64 -10.79 3.21
N ALA A 621 8.72 -11.05 2.47
CA ALA A 621 9.82 -10.11 2.29
C ALA A 621 9.35 -8.82 1.58
N MET A 622 8.57 -8.92 0.50
CA MET A 622 7.97 -7.76 -0.17
C MET A 622 7.00 -7.00 0.74
N HIS A 623 6.22 -7.66 1.60
CA HIS A 623 5.39 -6.99 2.60
C HIS A 623 6.22 -6.28 3.67
N LEU A 624 7.37 -6.84 4.06
CA LEU A 624 8.30 -6.18 4.99
C LEU A 624 8.95 -4.95 4.34
N GLU A 625 9.34 -5.06 3.07
CA GLU A 625 9.89 -3.96 2.28
C GLU A 625 8.84 -2.86 2.02
N MET A 626 7.60 -3.22 1.67
CA MET A 626 6.48 -2.28 1.56
C MET A 626 6.21 -1.56 2.89
N LYS A 627 6.24 -2.26 4.03
CA LYS A 627 6.16 -1.62 5.35
C LYS A 627 7.32 -0.66 5.58
N ARG A 628 8.55 -1.05 5.25
CA ARG A 628 9.75 -0.20 5.35
C ARG A 628 9.64 1.06 4.46
N VAL A 629 9.22 0.91 3.20
CA VAL A 629 9.00 2.02 2.28
C VAL A 629 7.90 2.95 2.80
N ASN A 630 6.78 2.40 3.31
CA ASN A 630 5.73 3.21 3.93
C ASN A 630 6.21 3.95 5.19
N THR A 631 7.05 3.35 6.03
CA THR A 631 7.66 4.05 7.17
C THR A 631 8.62 5.16 6.73
N LEU A 632 9.43 4.92 5.70
CA LEU A 632 10.32 5.94 5.12
C LEU A 632 9.54 7.06 4.43
N LEU A 633 8.41 6.74 3.78
CA LEU A 633 7.54 7.72 3.14
C LEU A 633 6.81 8.59 4.18
N ASN A 634 6.36 8.01 5.29
CA ASN A 634 5.81 8.75 6.43
C ASN A 634 6.89 9.63 7.10
N GLN A 635 8.09 9.09 7.33
CA GLN A 635 9.24 9.88 7.83
C GLN A 635 9.57 11.05 6.89
N ASN A 636 9.64 10.82 5.57
CA ASN A 636 9.84 11.88 4.59
C ASN A 636 8.69 12.89 4.59
N ALA A 637 7.43 12.47 4.72
CA ALA A 637 6.30 13.38 4.84
C ALA A 637 6.44 14.31 6.06
N ASN A 638 6.76 13.74 7.24
CA ASN A 638 7.00 14.50 8.46
C ASN A 638 8.23 15.43 8.32
N HIS A 639 9.29 14.99 7.64
CA HIS A 639 10.45 15.84 7.34
C HIS A 639 10.10 16.97 6.36
N THR A 640 9.26 16.74 5.35
CA THR A 640 8.78 17.81 4.46
C THR A 640 7.84 18.78 5.15
N GLU A 641 7.00 18.30 6.08
CA GLU A 641 6.14 19.15 6.90
C GLU A 641 6.97 19.98 7.89
N SER A 642 7.95 19.38 8.57
CA SER A 642 8.90 20.11 9.42
C SER A 642 9.67 21.16 8.61
N ALA A 643 10.20 20.81 7.44
CA ALA A 643 10.94 21.75 6.60
C ALA A 643 10.04 22.88 6.05
N ALA A 644 8.76 22.61 5.77
CA ALA A 644 7.79 23.63 5.38
C ALA A 644 7.45 24.56 6.55
N ASN A 645 7.28 24.02 7.76
CA ASN A 645 7.09 24.80 8.98
C ASN A 645 8.32 25.65 9.32
N ASP A 646 9.53 25.10 9.21
CA ASP A 646 10.79 25.81 9.42
C ASP A 646 10.99 26.92 8.36
N ALA A 647 10.62 26.65 7.10
CA ALA A 647 10.64 27.66 6.03
C ALA A 647 9.61 28.77 6.28
N PHE A 648 8.40 28.45 6.72
CA PHE A 648 7.36 29.43 7.08
C PHE A 648 7.76 30.28 8.30
N LEU A 649 8.36 29.66 9.32
CA LEU A 649 8.92 30.37 10.48
C LEU A 649 10.06 31.29 10.06
N LEU A 650 10.98 30.82 9.20
CA LEU A 650 12.07 31.64 8.66
C LEU A 650 11.55 32.78 7.79
N GLU A 651 10.54 32.57 6.96
CA GLU A 651 9.87 33.61 6.17
C GLU A 651 9.27 34.68 7.08
N ASN A 652 8.54 34.27 8.13
CA ASN A 652 7.98 35.18 9.12
C ASN A 652 9.07 35.99 9.85
N ASP A 653 10.16 35.33 10.26
CA ASP A 653 11.32 35.96 10.88
C ASP A 653 12.02 36.96 9.94
N LEU A 654 12.13 36.63 8.66
CA LEU A 654 12.68 37.52 7.63
C LEU A 654 11.77 38.71 7.35
N VAL A 655 10.44 38.51 7.29
CA VAL A 655 9.45 39.58 7.19
C VAL A 655 9.55 40.50 8.41
N ARG A 656 9.62 39.95 9.63
CA ARG A 656 9.74 40.74 10.87
C ARG A 656 11.03 41.55 10.91
N ARG A 657 12.18 40.95 10.53
CA ARG A 657 13.46 41.68 10.38
C ARG A 657 13.38 42.76 9.31
N LEU A 658 12.68 42.51 8.20
CA LEU A 658 12.48 43.48 7.13
C LEU A 658 11.60 44.65 7.59
N GLU A 659 10.57 44.40 8.40
CA GLU A 659 9.80 45.46 9.07
C GLU A 659 10.63 46.23 10.11
N GLU A 660 11.44 45.55 10.93
CA GLU A 660 12.38 46.19 11.86
C GLU A 660 13.34 47.12 11.11
N ARG A 661 13.96 46.66 10.01
CA ARG A 661 14.80 47.50 9.15
C ARG A 661 14.05 48.64 8.46
N LYS A 662 12.78 48.45 8.07
CA LYS A 662 11.93 49.55 7.58
C LYS A 662 11.67 50.59 8.66
N ARG A 663 11.39 50.19 9.90
CA ARG A 663 11.21 51.11 11.05
C ARG A 663 12.51 51.88 11.32
N GLU A 664 13.65 51.21 11.32
CA GLU A 664 14.97 51.86 11.45
C GLU A 664 15.24 52.85 10.31
N ALA A 665 14.96 52.48 9.05
CA ALA A 665 15.12 53.38 7.91
C ALA A 665 14.25 54.64 8.04
N ILE A 666 12.97 54.50 8.40
CA ILE A 666 12.06 55.64 8.65
C ILE A 666 12.57 56.51 9.81
N GLN A 667 13.13 55.92 10.87
CA GLN A 667 13.75 56.68 11.97
C GLN A 667 15.00 57.44 11.52
N LEU A 668 15.82 56.86 10.64
CA LEU A 668 16.99 57.53 10.07
C LEU A 668 16.59 58.64 9.10
N GLU A 669 15.55 58.44 8.28
CA GLU A 669 14.97 59.49 7.41
C GLU A 669 14.46 60.68 8.25
N ARG A 670 13.71 60.43 9.33
CA ARG A 670 13.27 61.47 10.27
C ARG A 670 14.45 62.25 10.86
N LYS A 671 15.50 61.55 11.34
CA LYS A 671 16.73 62.20 11.83
C LYS A 671 17.43 63.03 10.76
N VAL A 672 17.43 62.58 9.50
CA VAL A 672 17.99 63.34 8.38
C VAL A 672 17.16 64.59 8.10
N ASP A 673 15.83 64.53 8.19
CA ASP A 673 14.95 65.68 7.98
C ASP A 673 14.95 66.66 9.16
N GLU A 674 15.09 66.17 10.41
CA GLU A 674 15.37 66.97 11.60
C GLU A 674 16.70 67.74 11.44
N VAL A 675 17.79 67.06 11.07
CA VAL A 675 19.10 67.69 10.80
C VAL A 675 19.03 68.66 9.61
N ARG A 676 18.22 68.37 8.58
CA ARG A 676 17.98 69.31 7.48
C ARG A 676 17.18 70.52 7.92
N SER A 677 16.28 70.40 8.89
CA SER A 677 15.59 71.57 9.47
C SER A 677 16.55 72.39 10.29
N ALA A 678 17.21 71.80 11.28
CA ALA A 678 18.21 72.51 12.09
C ALA A 678 19.27 73.21 11.22
N LYS A 679 19.66 72.62 10.07
CA LYS A 679 20.52 73.28 9.09
C LYS A 679 19.87 74.49 8.40
N ARG A 680 18.60 74.42 8.00
CA ARG A 680 17.86 75.59 7.45
C ARG A 680 17.73 76.68 8.49
N ASP A 681 17.36 76.31 9.70
CA ASP A 681 17.13 77.23 10.82
C ASP A 681 18.44 77.96 11.16
N LEU A 682 19.57 77.24 11.27
CA LEU A 682 20.91 77.82 11.42
C LEU A 682 21.35 78.72 10.24
N ILE A 683 20.88 78.46 9.01
CA ILE A 683 21.14 79.35 7.85
C ILE A 683 20.29 80.62 7.97
N GLU A 684 19.06 80.54 8.46
CA GLU A 684 18.21 81.70 8.72
C GLU A 684 18.76 82.56 9.86
N ASP A 685 19.22 81.95 10.95
CA ASP A 685 19.93 82.62 12.05
C ASP A 685 21.22 83.29 11.56
N MET A 686 22.00 82.62 10.71
CA MET A 686 23.21 83.20 10.10
C MET A 686 22.86 84.41 9.22
N MET A 687 21.82 84.33 8.39
CA MET A 687 21.30 85.48 7.63
C MET A 687 20.71 86.57 8.54
N GLY A 688 20.22 86.24 9.73
CA GLY A 688 19.85 87.18 10.79
C GLY A 688 21.08 87.95 11.29
N CYS A 689 22.12 87.22 11.70
CA CYS A 689 23.39 87.77 12.16
C CYS A 689 24.05 88.64 11.08
N GLU A 690 24.06 88.23 9.80
CA GLU A 690 24.57 89.02 8.69
C GLU A 690 23.80 90.34 8.50
N ARG A 691 22.46 90.32 8.63
CA ARG A 691 21.63 91.54 8.60
C ARG A 691 21.95 92.47 9.77
N ASP A 692 22.15 91.93 10.97
CA ASP A 692 22.50 92.71 12.15
C ASP A 692 23.91 93.32 12.05
N ILE A 693 24.90 92.58 11.52
CA ILE A 693 26.24 93.10 11.22
C ILE A 693 26.13 94.29 10.27
N MET A 694 25.44 94.14 9.14
CA MET A 694 25.24 95.21 8.16
C MET A 694 24.54 96.44 8.75
N PHE A 695 23.57 96.22 9.65
CA PHE A 695 22.88 97.30 10.37
C PHE A 695 23.80 98.04 11.35
N TRP A 696 24.66 97.33 12.09
CA TRP A 696 25.65 97.92 12.99
C TRP A 696 26.77 98.64 12.25
N GLU A 697 27.25 98.10 11.13
CA GLU A 697 28.20 98.78 10.24
C GLU A 697 27.60 100.09 9.72
N ARG A 698 26.33 100.09 9.29
CA ARG A 698 25.67 101.31 8.82
C ARG A 698 25.49 102.35 9.93
N LYS A 699 25.14 101.92 11.15
CA LYS A 699 25.10 102.80 12.34
C LYS A 699 26.47 103.40 12.65
N LEU A 700 27.54 102.60 12.61
CA LEU A 700 28.90 103.05 12.86
C LEU A 700 29.38 104.04 11.80
N GLN A 701 29.01 103.83 10.53
CA GLN A 701 29.28 104.77 9.45
C GLN A 701 28.59 106.12 9.71
N ILE A 702 27.30 106.12 10.03
CA ILE A 702 26.55 107.35 10.35
C ILE A 702 27.18 108.08 11.55
N ALA A 703 27.60 107.34 12.59
CA ALA A 703 28.28 107.94 13.76
C ALA A 703 29.61 108.62 13.40
N ARG A 704 30.41 108.04 12.50
CA ARG A 704 31.64 108.67 11.98
C ARG A 704 31.35 109.90 11.13
N GLU A 705 30.32 109.82 10.27
CA GLU A 705 29.88 110.95 9.44
C GLU A 705 29.38 112.12 10.31
N THR A 706 28.67 111.86 11.41
CA THR A 706 28.26 112.91 12.36
C THR A 706 29.41 113.44 13.21
N GLU A 707 30.37 112.61 13.62
CA GLU A 707 31.58 113.05 14.33
C GLU A 707 32.41 114.03 13.48
N MET A 708 32.61 113.72 12.19
CA MET A 708 33.28 114.62 11.24
C MET A 708 32.54 115.94 11.03
N ALA A 709 31.21 115.95 11.12
CA ALA A 709 30.39 117.16 10.99
C ALA A 709 30.36 118.04 12.28
N LEU A 710 30.83 117.50 13.40
CA LEU A 710 30.81 118.15 14.72
C LEU A 710 32.18 118.69 15.18
N ASP A 711 33.19 118.72 14.29
CA ASP A 711 34.55 119.17 14.62
C ASP A 711 34.61 120.65 15.07
N PRO A 712 34.99 120.96 16.33
CA PRO A 712 35.09 122.34 16.85
C PRO A 712 36.24 123.18 16.27
N THR A 713 37.06 122.61 15.36
CA THR A 713 38.27 123.28 14.85
C THR A 713 37.97 124.27 13.70
N ILE A 714 36.77 124.22 13.10
CA ILE A 714 36.35 125.11 12.01
C ILE A 714 35.66 126.36 12.58
N GLY A 715 36.23 127.56 12.36
CA GLY A 715 35.59 128.85 12.63
C GLY A 715 36.21 129.74 13.73
N ARG A 716 37.26 129.31 14.46
CA ARG A 716 37.86 130.11 15.56
C ARG A 716 38.45 131.46 15.16
N ALA A 717 38.91 131.63 13.90
CA ALA A 717 39.70 132.79 13.48
C ALA A 717 38.92 134.10 13.31
N GLU A 718 37.59 134.04 13.18
CA GLU A 718 36.74 135.22 12.93
C GLU A 718 36.25 135.87 14.24
N ILE A 719 36.00 135.05 15.26
CA ILE A 719 35.47 135.47 16.57
C ILE A 719 36.48 136.32 17.37
N GLU A 720 37.79 136.13 17.17
CA GLU A 720 38.82 136.91 17.87
C GLU A 720 39.12 138.29 17.26
N LYS A 721 38.74 138.53 15.99
CA LYS A 721 38.91 139.85 15.35
C LYS A 721 37.86 140.85 15.84
N MET A 722 36.59 140.45 15.87
CA MET A 722 35.48 141.32 16.28
C MET A 722 35.59 141.85 17.72
N LYS A 723 36.28 141.13 18.63
CA LYS A 723 36.41 141.54 20.04
C LYS A 723 37.44 142.66 20.31
N LYS A 724 38.34 142.97 19.36
CA LYS A 724 39.38 144.02 19.55
C LYS A 724 38.97 145.41 19.06
N GLU A 725 37.95 145.48 18.22
CA GLU A 725 37.47 146.73 17.61
C GLU A 725 36.49 147.49 18.52
N ILE A 726 35.67 146.74 19.28
CA ILE A 726 34.67 147.28 20.22
C ILE A 726 35.32 148.14 21.32
N THR A 727 36.45 147.70 21.88
CA THR A 727 37.12 148.40 23.01
C THR A 727 37.75 149.75 22.65
N TYR A 728 37.97 150.06 21.37
CA TYR A 728 38.54 151.35 20.94
C TYR A 728 37.48 152.45 20.77
N MET A 729 36.22 152.09 20.47
CA MET A 729 35.12 153.03 20.24
C MET A 729 34.56 153.63 21.55
N GLU A 730 34.56 152.87 22.65
CA GLU A 730 33.91 153.27 23.91
C GLU A 730 34.61 154.44 24.63
N GLN A 731 35.94 154.54 24.54
CA GLN A 731 36.71 155.56 25.27
C GLN A 731 36.65 156.96 24.63
N ARG A 732 36.35 157.08 23.32
CA ARG A 732 36.25 158.38 22.63
C ARG A 732 34.88 159.07 22.89
N MET A 733 33.85 158.29 23.19
CA MET A 733 32.47 158.79 23.36
C MET A 733 32.26 159.57 24.67
N ALA A 734 32.92 159.19 25.76
CA ALA A 734 32.63 159.68 27.11
C ALA A 734 33.08 161.12 27.40
N GLN A 735 34.01 161.69 26.61
CA GLN A 735 34.67 162.96 26.93
C GLN A 735 34.04 164.19 26.23
N LEU A 736 33.40 164.01 25.05
CA LEU A 736 32.74 165.08 24.30
C LEU A 736 31.28 165.36 24.74
N GLN A 737 30.68 164.50 25.57
CA GLN A 737 29.25 164.54 25.88
C GLN A 737 28.81 165.50 27.00
N ARG A 738 29.72 166.17 27.71
CA ARG A 738 29.36 167.04 28.86
C ARG A 738 29.16 168.51 28.52
N GLU A 739 29.93 169.06 27.59
CA GLU A 739 29.90 170.50 27.29
C GLU A 739 28.98 170.86 26.12
N GLN A 740 28.47 169.86 25.38
CA GLN A 740 27.42 170.05 24.38
C GLN A 740 26.09 170.58 24.98
N LYS A 741 25.75 170.27 26.24
CA LYS A 741 24.31 170.17 26.56
C LYS A 741 23.58 171.47 26.90
N PHE A 742 24.25 172.55 27.31
CA PHE A 742 23.54 173.72 27.84
C PHE A 742 23.10 174.75 26.78
N LEU A 743 24.00 175.21 25.90
CA LEU A 743 23.70 176.31 24.97
C LEU A 743 22.90 175.86 23.72
N ILE A 744 22.55 174.59 23.65
CA ILE A 744 22.21 173.89 22.40
C ILE A 744 20.73 173.48 22.37
N GLU A 745 20.06 173.33 23.52
CA GLU A 745 18.62 173.01 23.59
C GLU A 745 17.72 174.17 23.09
N GLU A 746 18.18 175.42 23.15
CA GLU A 746 17.34 176.58 22.88
C GLU A 746 17.19 176.87 21.38
N MET A 747 18.27 176.74 20.61
CA MET A 747 18.24 176.90 19.14
C MET A 747 17.58 175.72 18.40
N GLN A 748 17.51 174.54 19.03
CA GLN A 748 16.95 173.34 18.39
C GLN A 748 15.42 173.39 18.20
N LYS A 749 14.69 174.08 19.07
CA LYS A 749 13.21 174.13 19.06
C LYS A 749 12.61 174.82 17.83
N LEU A 750 13.37 175.68 17.14
CA LEU A 750 12.90 176.39 15.94
C LEU A 750 13.02 175.54 14.66
N ILE A 751 13.91 174.56 14.62
CA ILE A 751 14.08 173.66 13.47
C ILE A 751 12.93 172.66 13.37
N ASP A 752 12.47 172.13 14.51
CA ASP A 752 11.41 171.13 14.57
C ASP A 752 10.06 171.65 14.01
N HIS A 753 9.86 172.97 13.93
CA HIS A 753 8.68 173.57 13.28
C HIS A 753 8.70 173.41 11.75
N ARG A 754 9.89 173.27 11.12
CA ARG A 754 10.04 173.14 9.66
C ARG A 754 9.67 171.75 9.16
N ASP A 755 10.00 170.69 9.89
CA ASP A 755 9.69 169.30 9.50
C ASP A 755 8.19 168.97 9.58
N ILE A 756 7.45 169.63 10.48
CA ILE A 756 5.99 169.51 10.60
C ILE A 756 5.27 170.05 9.34
N ILE A 757 5.92 170.91 8.55
CA ILE A 757 5.37 171.44 7.28
C ILE A 757 5.65 170.46 6.13
N ARG A 758 6.84 169.86 6.05
CA ARG A 758 7.19 168.87 5.00
C ARG A 758 6.39 167.57 5.13
N THR A 759 6.23 167.05 6.34
CA THR A 759 5.46 165.81 6.59
C THR A 759 3.99 165.94 6.16
N LYS A 760 3.40 167.14 6.24
CA LYS A 760 2.08 167.44 5.67
C LYS A 760 2.05 167.48 4.13
N GLY A 761 3.18 167.77 3.48
CA GLY A 761 3.31 167.74 2.01
C GLY A 761 3.44 166.32 1.45
N GLN A 762 4.29 165.48 2.05
CA GLN A 762 4.51 164.09 1.57
C GLN A 762 3.25 163.20 1.74
N ALA A 763 2.44 163.44 2.77
CA ALA A 763 1.16 162.74 2.97
C ALA A 763 0.15 162.97 1.82
N VAL A 764 0.20 164.13 1.16
CA VAL A 764 -0.69 164.48 0.02
C VAL A 764 -0.22 163.85 -1.29
N GLN A 765 1.09 163.66 -1.47
CA GLN A 765 1.63 162.97 -2.66
C GLN A 765 1.44 161.45 -2.61
N GLN A 766 1.57 160.81 -1.43
CA GLN A 766 1.36 159.37 -1.30
C GLN A 766 -0.11 158.94 -1.52
N SER A 767 -1.09 159.81 -1.25
CA SER A 767 -2.50 159.55 -1.60
C SER A 767 -2.80 159.58 -3.11
N SER A 768 -1.89 160.11 -3.94
CA SER A 768 -2.13 160.24 -5.39
C SER A 768 -1.62 159.04 -6.21
N HIS A 769 -0.80 158.16 -5.63
CA HIS A 769 -0.09 157.12 -6.40
C HIS A 769 -0.70 155.71 -6.29
N ASN A 770 -1.55 155.45 -5.29
CA ASN A 770 -2.21 154.15 -5.07
C ASN A 770 -3.74 154.27 -5.15
N ASN A 771 -4.27 154.01 -6.34
CA ASN A 771 -5.70 154.00 -6.66
C ASN A 771 -6.41 152.77 -6.06
N LYS A 772 -6.57 152.72 -4.73
CA LYS A 772 -7.50 151.79 -4.03
C LYS A 772 -7.93 152.32 -2.66
N SER A 773 -9.22 152.68 -2.59
CA SER A 773 -9.92 153.15 -1.39
C SER A 773 -9.91 152.11 -0.26
N GLY A 774 -10.03 152.60 0.99
CA GLY A 774 -9.82 151.83 2.21
C GLY A 774 -10.71 150.60 2.38
N ALA A 775 -10.11 149.53 2.93
CA ALA A 775 -10.79 148.28 3.23
C ALA A 775 -11.90 148.47 4.27
N THR A 776 -13.13 148.13 3.90
CA THR A 776 -14.30 148.15 4.80
C THR A 776 -14.55 146.77 5.39
N ARG A 777 -14.96 146.72 6.67
CA ARG A 777 -15.24 145.51 7.49
C ARG A 777 -16.03 144.38 6.79
N LEU A 778 -16.89 144.72 5.84
CA LEU A 778 -17.69 143.80 5.03
C LEU A 778 -16.88 142.91 4.08
N HIS A 779 -15.62 143.28 3.77
CA HIS A 779 -14.72 142.46 2.97
C HIS A 779 -14.17 141.27 3.78
N VAL A 780 -13.81 141.52 5.04
CA VAL A 780 -13.32 140.51 6.01
C VAL A 780 -14.42 139.50 6.34
N GLU A 781 -15.66 139.94 6.47
CA GLU A 781 -16.81 139.04 6.70
C GLU A 781 -17.08 138.11 5.49
N LYS A 782 -16.81 138.57 4.25
CA LYS A 782 -16.92 137.74 3.03
C LYS A 782 -15.77 136.75 2.85
N GLU A 783 -14.55 137.09 3.23
CA GLU A 783 -13.45 136.11 3.28
C GLU A 783 -13.69 135.06 4.35
N ASN A 784 -14.07 135.46 5.57
CA ASN A 784 -14.45 134.52 6.63
C ASN A 784 -15.56 133.56 6.17
N ALA A 785 -16.59 134.04 5.48
CA ALA A 785 -17.65 133.17 4.95
C ALA A 785 -17.16 132.17 3.88
N ARG A 786 -16.14 132.52 3.09
CA ARG A 786 -15.48 131.61 2.14
C ARG A 786 -14.66 130.55 2.87
N LEU A 787 -13.82 130.99 3.81
CA LEU A 787 -12.99 130.12 4.64
C LEU A 787 -13.84 129.16 5.48
N PHE A 788 -14.98 129.60 6.05
CA PHE A 788 -15.91 128.71 6.75
C PHE A 788 -16.50 127.62 5.84
N LYS A 789 -16.74 127.91 4.57
CA LYS A 789 -17.30 126.95 3.61
C LYS A 789 -16.26 125.92 3.16
N GLU A 790 -15.01 126.36 2.94
CA GLU A 790 -13.87 125.47 2.67
C GLU A 790 -13.53 124.61 3.89
N LEU A 791 -13.53 125.21 5.10
CA LEU A 791 -13.36 124.50 6.36
C LEU A 791 -14.46 123.45 6.56
N SER A 792 -15.73 123.76 6.23
CA SER A 792 -16.83 122.80 6.31
C SER A 792 -16.65 121.62 5.35
N ASN A 793 -16.24 121.88 4.11
CA ASN A 793 -15.98 120.81 3.13
C ASN A 793 -14.79 119.93 3.58
N LYS A 794 -13.70 120.54 4.07
CA LYS A 794 -12.56 119.81 4.65
C LYS A 794 -12.95 119.02 5.90
N ARG A 795 -13.91 119.51 6.70
CA ARG A 795 -14.45 118.80 7.87
C ARG A 795 -15.31 117.59 7.47
N GLN A 796 -16.05 117.67 6.36
CA GLN A 796 -16.76 116.53 5.79
C GLN A 796 -15.81 115.49 5.18
N GLU A 797 -14.76 115.90 4.45
CA GLU A 797 -13.70 114.99 3.99
C GLU A 797 -12.99 114.30 5.17
N ALA A 798 -12.69 115.05 6.24
CA ALA A 798 -12.10 114.50 7.45
C ALA A 798 -13.02 113.47 8.12
N GLN A 799 -14.32 113.76 8.27
CA GLN A 799 -15.29 112.80 8.83
C GLN A 799 -15.49 111.56 7.94
N ALA A 800 -15.39 111.68 6.62
CA ALA A 800 -15.43 110.53 5.72
C ALA A 800 -14.21 109.62 5.92
N LYS A 801 -13.01 110.20 6.04
CA LYS A 801 -11.79 109.45 6.38
C LYS A 801 -11.84 108.87 7.79
N GLU A 802 -12.38 109.59 8.77
CA GLU A 802 -12.55 109.12 10.15
C GLU A 802 -13.49 107.90 10.25
N ARG A 803 -14.53 107.83 9.41
CA ARG A 803 -15.39 106.64 9.29
C ARG A 803 -14.64 105.45 8.71
N SER A 804 -13.90 105.65 7.62
CA SER A 804 -13.06 104.60 7.02
C SER A 804 -11.99 104.09 8.00
N VAL A 805 -11.38 104.97 8.81
CA VAL A 805 -10.45 104.57 9.87
C VAL A 805 -11.16 103.75 10.96
N LYS A 806 -12.39 104.12 11.37
CA LYS A 806 -13.17 103.33 12.35
C LYS A 806 -13.57 101.95 11.83
N GLU A 807 -13.85 101.83 10.53
CA GLU A 807 -14.18 100.56 9.87
C GLU A 807 -12.94 99.64 9.82
N VAL A 808 -11.78 100.18 9.42
CA VAL A 808 -10.49 99.45 9.45
C VAL A 808 -10.09 99.08 10.88
N LEU A 809 -10.32 99.94 11.89
CA LEU A 809 -10.04 99.60 13.29
C LEU A 809 -10.93 98.47 13.80
N ALA A 810 -12.20 98.39 13.39
CA ALA A 810 -13.09 97.29 13.75
C ALA A 810 -12.65 95.96 13.12
N ASP A 811 -12.15 95.96 11.88
CA ASP A 811 -11.56 94.77 11.26
C ASP A 811 -10.25 94.34 11.92
N VAL A 812 -9.42 95.30 12.37
CA VAL A 812 -8.21 95.02 13.18
C VAL A 812 -8.56 94.45 14.56
N GLU A 813 -9.58 94.99 15.24
CA GLU A 813 -10.04 94.48 16.54
C GLU A 813 -10.67 93.08 16.42
N LYS A 814 -11.39 92.82 15.32
CA LYS A 814 -11.91 91.48 15.02
C LYS A 814 -10.78 90.48 14.76
N THR A 815 -9.81 90.82 13.92
CA THR A 815 -8.67 89.94 13.62
C THR A 815 -7.78 89.71 14.85
N ALA A 816 -7.58 90.71 15.71
CA ALA A 816 -6.95 90.53 17.02
C ALA A 816 -7.72 89.50 17.87
N SER A 817 -9.05 89.60 17.95
CA SER A 817 -9.89 88.63 18.70
C SER A 817 -9.94 87.22 18.11
N GLU A 818 -9.46 87.03 16.87
CA GLU A 818 -9.27 85.73 16.23
C GLU A 818 -7.87 85.19 16.52
N VAL A 819 -6.85 86.05 16.52
CA VAL A 819 -5.47 85.73 16.96
C VAL A 819 -5.43 85.32 18.44
N ASP A 820 -6.08 86.07 19.34
CA ASP A 820 -6.11 85.76 20.79
C ASP A 820 -6.69 84.36 21.07
N LYS A 821 -7.71 83.93 20.30
CA LYS A 821 -8.30 82.59 20.43
C LYS A 821 -7.34 81.51 19.97
N VAL A 822 -6.66 81.73 18.85
CA VAL A 822 -5.64 80.79 18.35
C VAL A 822 -4.45 80.72 19.31
N GLN A 823 -4.06 81.83 19.96
CA GLN A 823 -3.04 81.81 21.01
C GLN A 823 -3.50 81.00 22.23
N HIS A 824 -4.73 81.16 22.72
CA HIS A 824 -5.25 80.33 23.81
C HIS A 824 -5.37 78.84 23.45
N GLU A 825 -5.67 78.51 22.19
CA GLU A 825 -5.66 77.12 21.69
C GLU A 825 -4.23 76.56 21.61
N ILE A 826 -3.22 77.39 21.29
CA ILE A 826 -1.80 77.02 21.32
C ILE A 826 -1.32 76.81 22.76
N GLU A 827 -1.60 77.76 23.67
CA GLU A 827 -1.24 77.67 25.10
C GLU A 827 -1.84 76.40 25.74
N GLY A 828 -3.10 76.07 25.43
CA GLY A 828 -3.73 74.83 25.90
C GLY A 828 -3.14 73.56 25.27
N LEU A 829 -2.60 73.62 24.06
CA LEU A 829 -1.85 72.51 23.46
C LEU A 829 -0.47 72.37 24.10
N ASP A 830 0.24 73.47 24.37
CA ASP A 830 1.54 73.47 25.04
C ASP A 830 1.45 72.89 26.46
N GLU A 831 0.42 73.25 27.24
CA GLU A 831 0.14 72.59 28.54
C GLU A 831 -0.04 71.06 28.40
N THR A 832 -0.71 70.58 27.35
CA THR A 832 -0.85 69.13 27.12
C THR A 832 0.45 68.47 26.66
N ILE A 833 1.29 69.19 25.90
CA ILE A 833 2.61 68.73 25.47
C ILE A 833 3.53 68.61 26.68
N GLU A 834 3.58 69.61 27.55
CA GLU A 834 4.41 69.62 28.76
C GLU A 834 4.01 68.49 29.73
N ASN A 835 2.71 68.29 29.94
CA ASN A 835 2.19 67.20 30.77
C ASN A 835 2.53 65.80 30.18
N LEU A 836 2.46 65.65 28.85
CA LEU A 836 2.89 64.43 28.17
C LEU A 836 4.42 64.23 28.22
N GLN A 837 5.21 65.30 28.14
CA GLN A 837 6.68 65.25 28.30
C GLN A 837 7.05 64.78 29.71
N GLN A 838 6.45 65.35 30.76
CA GLN A 838 6.67 64.93 32.16
C GLN A 838 6.32 63.44 32.38
N GLN A 839 5.21 62.96 31.79
CA GLN A 839 4.85 61.54 31.84
C GLN A 839 5.86 60.64 31.12
N LEU A 840 6.41 61.10 29.98
CA LEU A 840 7.40 60.37 29.18
C LEU A 840 8.75 60.33 29.90
N GLU A 841 9.14 61.40 30.59
CA GLU A 841 10.34 61.45 31.44
C GLU A 841 10.22 60.58 32.68
N ALA A 842 9.06 60.56 33.35
CA ALA A 842 8.79 59.65 34.46
C ALA A 842 8.89 58.18 34.00
N ALA A 843 8.35 57.85 32.81
CA ALA A 843 8.45 56.53 32.22
C ALA A 843 9.90 56.15 31.82
N ARG A 844 10.70 57.10 31.34
CA ARG A 844 12.14 56.90 31.07
C ARG A 844 12.90 56.63 32.36
N ARG A 845 12.75 57.47 33.39
CA ARG A 845 13.37 57.28 34.71
C ARG A 845 13.02 55.91 35.33
N ALA A 846 11.76 55.48 35.21
CA ALA A 846 11.34 54.15 35.66
C ALA A 846 12.01 53.00 34.85
N ARG A 847 12.12 53.13 33.52
CA ARG A 847 12.85 52.15 32.68
C ARG A 847 14.31 52.07 33.09
N ASP A 848 14.99 53.20 33.18
CA ASP A 848 16.44 53.27 33.41
C ASP A 848 16.79 52.67 34.77
N HIS A 849 16.01 52.98 35.80
CA HIS A 849 16.10 52.34 37.12
C HIS A 849 15.96 50.80 37.05
N THR A 850 15.03 50.27 36.23
CA THR A 850 14.91 48.81 36.05
C THR A 850 16.04 48.19 35.23
N GLU A 851 16.67 48.94 34.32
CA GLU A 851 17.85 48.46 33.59
C GLU A 851 19.08 48.43 34.49
N ASP A 852 19.28 49.43 35.35
CA ASP A 852 20.36 49.46 36.34
C ASP A 852 20.20 48.35 37.40
N GLU A 853 18.98 48.16 37.93
CA GLU A 853 18.71 47.06 38.87
C GLU A 853 18.94 45.68 38.22
N LYS A 854 18.63 45.55 36.93
CA LYS A 854 18.91 44.34 36.13
C LYS A 854 20.41 44.16 35.92
N GLN A 855 21.16 45.21 35.56
CA GLN A 855 22.62 45.16 35.43
C GLN A 855 23.29 44.76 36.74
N LEU A 856 22.86 45.33 37.88
CA LEU A 856 23.37 45.01 39.20
C LEU A 856 23.12 43.52 39.54
N ARG A 857 21.88 43.03 39.35
CA ARG A 857 21.55 41.60 39.53
C ARG A 857 22.35 40.69 38.59
N GLN A 858 22.60 41.11 37.36
CA GLN A 858 23.32 40.35 36.35
C GLN A 858 24.84 40.29 36.65
N ALA A 859 25.42 41.36 37.17
CA ALA A 859 26.79 41.39 37.70
C ALA A 859 26.91 40.54 38.98
N SER A 860 25.95 40.59 39.89
CA SER A 860 25.89 39.69 41.06
C SER A 860 25.78 38.22 40.65
N LEU A 861 24.98 37.91 39.63
CA LEU A 861 24.86 36.56 39.06
C LEU A 861 26.18 36.10 38.41
N GLN A 862 26.92 36.99 37.74
CA GLN A 862 28.25 36.68 37.20
C GLN A 862 29.24 36.34 38.34
N ARG A 863 29.31 37.16 39.39
CA ARG A 863 30.16 36.87 40.57
C ARG A 863 29.82 35.53 41.22
N LEU A 864 28.54 35.20 41.36
CA LEU A 864 28.09 33.90 41.88
C LEU A 864 28.46 32.73 40.95
N ARG A 865 28.34 32.89 39.62
CA ARG A 865 28.76 31.89 38.62
C ARG A 865 30.28 31.71 38.55
N GLU A 866 31.05 32.75 38.83
CA GLU A 866 32.51 32.68 38.94
C GLU A 866 32.94 32.00 40.24
N ALA A 867 32.17 32.15 41.32
CA ALA A 867 32.38 31.44 42.58
C ALA A 867 32.06 29.94 42.44
N GLU A 868 30.96 29.60 41.77
CA GLU A 868 30.59 28.21 41.43
C GLU A 868 31.66 27.51 40.57
N LYS A 869 32.35 28.26 39.71
CA LYS A 869 33.48 27.78 38.87
C LYS A 869 34.84 27.81 39.57
N GLY A 870 34.92 28.29 40.81
CA GLY A 870 36.19 28.40 41.56
C GLY A 870 37.17 29.43 41.01
N THR A 871 36.75 30.31 40.11
CA THR A 871 37.60 31.35 39.48
C THR A 871 37.43 32.74 40.10
N TYR A 872 36.50 32.90 41.05
CA TYR A 872 36.24 34.18 41.73
C TYR A 872 37.41 34.58 42.64
N LYS A 873 37.96 35.78 42.43
CA LYS A 873 38.88 36.43 43.36
C LYS A 873 38.09 37.34 44.31
N LEU A 874 38.26 37.15 45.61
CA LEU A 874 37.85 38.12 46.62
C LEU A 874 38.55 39.46 46.35
N THR A 875 37.79 40.55 46.22
CA THR A 875 38.32 41.92 46.11
C THR A 875 38.75 42.53 47.45
N CYS A 876 38.27 41.98 48.57
CA CYS A 876 38.76 42.25 49.92
C CYS A 876 38.59 40.99 50.78
N TYR A 877 39.40 40.83 51.82
CA TYR A 877 39.21 39.81 52.86
C TYR A 877 38.35 40.35 54.01
N PRO A 878 37.69 39.49 54.82
CA PRO A 878 36.78 39.94 55.88
C PRO A 878 37.40 40.88 56.92
N GLU A 879 38.71 40.77 57.16
CA GLU A 879 39.45 41.62 58.12
C GLU A 879 39.80 43.01 57.56
N GLU A 880 39.78 43.19 56.22
CA GLU A 880 40.05 44.45 55.53
C GLU A 880 38.77 45.14 55.03
N ALA A 881 37.62 44.44 55.14
CA ALA A 881 36.33 44.90 54.65
C ALA A 881 35.88 46.21 55.32
N GLU A 882 36.00 46.33 56.64
CA GLU A 882 35.64 47.57 57.35
C GLU A 882 36.54 48.76 56.96
N THR A 883 37.83 48.51 56.67
CA THR A 883 38.78 49.56 56.26
C THR A 883 38.57 50.04 54.83
N GLU A 884 38.28 49.14 53.89
CA GLU A 884 37.92 49.54 52.52
C GLU A 884 36.50 50.13 52.45
N GLN A 885 35.56 49.65 53.26
CA GLN A 885 34.24 50.25 53.39
C GLN A 885 34.34 51.67 53.95
N ALA A 886 35.15 51.91 54.98
CA ALA A 886 35.44 53.26 55.49
C ALA A 886 36.08 54.17 54.43
N ARG A 887 37.02 53.65 53.61
CA ARG A 887 37.65 54.41 52.52
C ARG A 887 36.67 54.74 51.39
N LEU A 888 35.79 53.81 51.05
CA LEU A 888 34.72 54.03 50.07
C LEU A 888 33.66 55.02 50.60
N GLU A 889 33.30 54.95 51.88
CA GLU A 889 32.42 55.93 52.53
C GLU A 889 33.05 57.32 52.63
N GLU A 890 34.36 57.42 52.86
CA GLU A 890 35.10 58.69 52.83
C GLU A 890 35.15 59.26 51.40
N GLY A 891 35.45 58.43 50.39
CA GLY A 891 35.34 58.81 48.98
C GLY A 891 33.93 59.30 48.61
N ARG A 892 32.89 58.58 49.05
CA ARG A 892 31.48 58.96 48.87
C ARG A 892 31.17 60.32 49.50
N ARG A 893 31.63 60.57 50.74
CA ARG A 893 31.48 61.87 51.42
C ARG A 893 32.23 62.97 50.67
N THR A 894 33.44 62.73 50.15
CA THR A 894 34.15 63.75 49.36
C THR A 894 33.42 64.10 48.05
N VAL A 895 32.78 63.13 47.39
CA VAL A 895 31.95 63.39 46.20
C VAL A 895 30.71 64.20 46.58
N VAL A 896 29.96 63.79 47.62
CA VAL A 896 28.78 64.54 48.09
C VAL A 896 29.14 65.98 48.47
N ASN A 897 30.23 66.20 49.22
CA ASN A 897 30.68 67.56 49.57
C ASN A 897 31.02 68.42 48.34
N VAL A 898 31.67 67.84 47.31
CA VAL A 898 31.95 68.54 46.04
C VAL A 898 30.66 68.87 45.28
N MET A 899 29.65 68.01 45.36
CA MET A 899 28.34 68.27 44.73
C MET A 899 27.52 69.32 45.51
N GLU A 900 27.59 69.36 46.84
CA GLU A 900 27.04 70.44 47.66
C GLU A 900 27.73 71.79 47.40
N GLU A 901 29.06 71.80 47.23
CA GLU A 901 29.80 73.02 46.84
C GLU A 901 29.43 73.49 45.42
N LEU A 902 29.20 72.58 44.48
CA LEU A 902 28.73 72.90 43.13
C LEU A 902 27.29 73.44 43.12
N ALA A 903 26.39 72.85 43.91
CA ALA A 903 25.01 73.34 44.04
C ALA A 903 24.94 74.74 44.65
N GLN A 904 25.83 75.06 45.60
CA GLN A 904 25.95 76.41 46.16
C GLN A 904 26.55 77.44 45.16
N GLN A 905 27.42 77.00 44.24
CA GLN A 905 28.03 77.88 43.23
C GLN A 905 27.14 78.11 42.01
N PHE A 906 26.27 77.16 41.67
CA PHE A 906 25.39 77.22 40.49
C PHE A 906 23.94 76.84 40.85
N PRO A 907 23.14 77.78 41.38
CA PRO A 907 21.76 77.51 41.81
C PRO A 907 20.82 77.02 40.71
N GLU A 908 21.17 77.27 39.45
CA GLU A 908 20.40 76.85 38.26
C GLU A 908 20.48 75.33 38.00
N LEU A 909 21.47 74.62 38.60
CA LEU A 909 21.64 73.17 38.47
C LEU A 909 21.22 72.38 39.73
N ASP A 910 20.62 73.02 40.73
CA ASP A 910 20.31 72.39 42.03
C ASP A 910 19.36 71.18 41.88
N SER A 911 18.40 71.18 40.95
CA SER A 911 17.53 70.02 40.72
C SER A 911 18.27 68.82 40.13
N GLU A 912 19.15 69.03 39.14
CA GLU A 912 19.94 67.96 38.51
C GLU A 912 21.02 67.41 39.45
N LEU A 913 21.62 68.28 40.27
CA LEU A 913 22.60 67.90 41.29
C LEU A 913 21.94 67.15 42.47
N GLN A 914 20.71 67.51 42.85
CA GLN A 914 19.93 66.74 43.83
C GLN A 914 19.55 65.35 43.32
N GLU A 915 19.13 65.20 42.05
CA GLU A 915 18.86 63.86 41.49
C GLU A 915 20.13 62.98 41.53
N LEU A 916 21.30 63.51 41.16
CA LEU A 916 22.57 62.77 41.24
C LEU A 916 22.99 62.43 42.68
N MET A 917 22.73 63.30 43.67
CA MET A 917 22.99 62.99 45.08
C MET A 917 22.14 61.83 45.61
N THR A 918 20.99 61.51 45.00
CA THR A 918 20.19 60.33 45.38
C THR A 918 20.72 59.00 44.83
N MET A 919 21.65 59.03 43.86
CA MET A 919 22.23 57.82 43.25
C MET A 919 23.59 57.40 43.85
N VAL A 920 24.15 58.18 44.78
CA VAL A 920 25.49 58.00 45.38
C VAL A 920 25.42 57.51 46.82
#